data_AF-A0AA38W5C1-F1
#
_entry.id   AF-A0AA38W5C1-F1
#
_cell.length_a   1.000
_cell.length_b   1.000
_cell.length_c   1.000
_cell.angle_alpha   90.00
_cell.angle_beta   90.00
_cell.angle_gamma   90.00
#
_symmetry.space_group_name_H-M   'P 1'
#
loop_
_entity.id
_entity.type
_entity.pdbx_description
1 polymer ?
#
loop_
_entity_poly.entity_id
_entity_poly.type
_entity_poly.pdbx_seq_one_letter_code
_entity_poly.pdbx_strand_id
1 'polypeptide(L)'
;MELQLMVMMMVILKGMMMVVGGTDFKGDDDGFKFDRGIWRRLWSNIIQILHSNPSIIWVVFGDFNEVRFASERKGSDFSFSGAMTFNNFIHDGDLVDIKTGGRRFSRYNNDGSKLSKLDRYLVSSNFFGVWPNPNVTILPRGFSDHCPIFLNSDTVNFGPSYFKLFNSWLGVKSFVDLVRSSWGSLPTKRSHSSHMLVFPCKLRALKQVVRLWKADHQNQTSKRLSELYSKASELDLKAESVSLSTPERKIRRDTDAEILDFERAEIINLKQRAKVRWAIEGDENSRFFHGIINQKKRGNQIHGLSVNGCWVTDPPLIKEASLLFFKNKFEAFSGTRPTFHSSLFKTLSNVQQQSLEAPFSEQEIKRAIWECGGDKSPGPDGFSLQFFKAFWSTIKGDLMRDIKLFEDHTSLGQGSNASFITLIPKCADPLSLCDYRPVSLIGSFYKVIAKAMANRLKLVIDHVIGKEQTGFLKGRSILEGPLIISEVISWAKFAKRKDFVFKVDFDKAFDSVSWEYLDEVMEQMRFGQKWRRWIKECLSSASVSVLINGSPSSEFHMKRGVRQGDPMAPFLFLIAAEGLSIALKEARQVGVFHGIKLPNGGPEVSHLLYADDALFIGDWSFTNARNLTRILRCFHLASGLKVNLHKSKILGLGVDDSEVSRLARILNCNSGALPFTYLGLPIGVSMNRCSSWAPIIDKFRSKLSKWKADSLSSGGRLTLCKSVLGSLGIYFLSLFKAPKQVLNNLESIRARFFWGYSANVKKISWIAWDSVLSDFDCGGLGIGSLRALNLALLCKWWWRFKTEENPLWKLVIQSLHGTDGGLGISISVGKFSGLWRNILKINKDFDSQNMYLSGLFQLSEGDDTNNRLHWKWALEKSGSYSVASLRKGFDDFSLLRRNQAFFVWNKCVPGKVNVLAWRIAHRRLPTKINLSNRGVFCVNDLCSLCGDVAENEDHIFRSCRVSDRILRLICGWWRLDVTQIPSLESLFYWADSAGFKGVKKKLLTTVVFSYFWVVWKMRNDMVFRGSSNCCPASMFCRIQVLSYFWARHRIRRFSLDLYWAIWCCSPSLCFNLEINQNHNILKKRGNYVKSEENEKTRMIICSLSVLRIMDAVEWNGFPSTWEDILSAISDEGRKPTRLIHKLALSASIYGIWRERNRRLFTGEKRSCQEIVVHTLSTIRLREA
;
A
#
# COMPACT_ATOMS: atom_id res chain seq x y z
N MET A 1 -9.55 41.29 13.32
CA MET A 1 -9.88 41.06 14.74
C MET A 1 -11.39 40.78 14.85
N GLU A 2 -11.91 39.81 14.09
CA GLU A 2 -13.30 39.32 14.14
C GLU A 2 -13.27 37.78 14.17
N LEU A 3 -12.56 37.28 15.17
CA LEU A 3 -12.53 35.87 15.57
C LEU A 3 -12.94 35.84 17.04
N GLN A 4 -14.12 36.42 17.35
CA GLN A 4 -14.78 36.16 18.61
C GLN A 4 -15.62 34.89 18.46
N LEU A 5 -15.09 33.82 19.07
CA LEU A 5 -15.87 32.80 19.79
C LEU A 5 -17.11 32.24 19.07
N MET A 6 -16.91 31.38 18.08
CA MET A 6 -17.89 30.32 17.81
C MET A 6 -17.24 28.96 18.07
N VAL A 7 -17.36 28.51 19.32
CA VAL A 7 -17.02 27.14 19.73
C VAL A 7 -18.20 26.27 19.30
N MET A 8 -18.05 25.41 18.29
CA MET A 8 -19.08 24.40 17.98
C MET A 8 -18.84 23.18 18.88
N MET A 9 -19.76 22.87 19.79
CA MET A 9 -19.68 21.66 20.63
C MET A 9 -20.65 20.59 20.11
N MET A 10 -20.14 19.36 20.00
CA MET A 10 -20.88 18.19 19.53
C MET A 10 -21.10 17.20 20.69
N VAL A 11 -22.35 16.86 20.98
CA VAL A 11 -22.71 15.81 21.94
C VAL A 11 -23.12 14.55 21.17
N ILE A 12 -22.38 13.45 21.37
CA ILE A 12 -22.62 12.15 20.70
C ILE A 12 -23.28 11.19 21.66
N LEU A 13 -24.52 10.79 21.37
CA LEU A 13 -25.23 9.72 22.08
C LEU A 13 -25.02 8.38 21.35
N LYS A 14 -24.48 7.38 22.06
CA LYS A 14 -24.24 6.04 21.51
C LYS A 14 -24.75 5.01 22.52
N GLY A 15 -25.53 4.03 22.09
CA GLY A 15 -26.09 2.93 22.92
C GLY A 15 -25.08 1.95 23.52
N MET A 16 -24.00 2.44 24.15
CA MET A 16 -23.13 1.66 25.04
C MET A 16 -22.95 2.48 26.32
N MET A 17 -23.16 1.83 27.48
CA MET A 17 -22.90 2.33 28.83
C MET A 17 -21.74 3.33 28.88
N MET A 18 -22.04 4.59 29.18
CA MET A 18 -21.06 5.50 29.76
C MET A 18 -20.92 5.17 31.24
N VAL A 19 -19.72 4.71 31.61
CA VAL A 19 -19.20 4.85 32.96
C VAL A 19 -19.05 6.35 33.21
N VAL A 20 -19.98 6.91 33.99
CA VAL A 20 -19.82 8.23 34.63
C VAL A 20 -19.61 7.96 36.11
N GLY A 21 -18.41 8.27 36.62
CA GLY A 21 -18.14 8.50 38.04
C GLY A 21 -18.35 7.31 38.98
N GLY A 22 -17.27 6.85 39.62
CA GLY A 22 -17.31 5.70 40.52
C GLY A 22 -18.40 5.77 41.59
N THR A 23 -19.22 4.73 41.64
CA THR A 23 -19.75 4.09 42.85
C THR A 23 -20.31 2.74 42.41
N ASP A 24 -19.84 1.67 43.04
CA ASP A 24 -20.34 0.32 42.84
C ASP A 24 -21.83 0.25 43.24
N PHE A 25 -22.69 -0.21 42.34
CA PHE A 25 -24.01 -0.70 42.69
C PHE A 25 -24.14 -2.14 42.21
N LYS A 26 -24.08 -3.07 43.16
CA LYS A 26 -24.55 -4.45 43.02
C LYS A 26 -26.08 -4.42 42.89
N GLY A 27 -26.62 -5.22 41.98
CA GLY A 27 -28.04 -5.50 41.87
C GLY A 27 -28.21 -6.89 41.29
N ASP A 28 -28.82 -7.77 42.08
CA ASP A 28 -29.06 -9.19 41.84
C ASP A 28 -30.09 -9.46 40.73
N ASP A 29 -30.15 -10.74 40.36
CA ASP A 29 -30.99 -11.40 39.36
C ASP A 29 -32.42 -10.85 39.19
N ASP A 30 -32.74 -10.40 37.96
CA ASP A 30 -33.93 -10.78 37.17
C ASP A 30 -34.19 -9.78 36.01
N GLY A 31 -34.33 -10.30 34.79
CA GLY A 31 -34.88 -9.67 33.57
C GLY A 31 -34.74 -8.14 33.37
N PHE A 32 -33.73 -7.70 32.60
CA PHE A 32 -33.54 -6.30 32.17
C PHE A 32 -34.80 -5.68 31.50
N LYS A 33 -35.58 -4.89 32.26
CA LYS A 33 -36.45 -3.82 31.74
C LYS A 33 -35.66 -2.52 31.66
N PHE A 34 -35.75 -1.80 30.53
CA PHE A 34 -35.10 -0.50 30.30
C PHE A 34 -35.49 0.54 31.38
N ASP A 35 -34.53 1.02 32.19
CA ASP A 35 -34.78 2.07 33.18
C ASP A 35 -34.88 3.45 32.50
N ARG A 36 -36.10 4.00 32.47
CA ARG A 36 -36.39 5.32 31.90
C ARG A 36 -35.85 6.48 32.77
N GLY A 37 -35.48 6.23 34.03
CA GLY A 37 -34.95 7.24 34.95
C GLY A 37 -33.57 7.78 34.53
N ILE A 38 -32.73 6.91 33.94
CA ILE A 38 -31.38 7.25 33.49
C ILE A 38 -31.40 8.26 32.33
N TRP A 39 -32.30 8.07 31.36
CA TRP A 39 -32.43 8.95 30.20
C TRP A 39 -32.94 10.35 30.57
N ARG A 40 -33.89 10.45 31.51
CA ARG A 40 -34.36 11.76 32.01
C ARG A 40 -33.26 12.56 32.70
N ARG A 41 -32.42 11.91 33.52
CA ARG A 41 -31.26 12.54 34.14
C ARG A 41 -30.24 13.00 33.10
N LEU A 42 -29.96 12.18 32.09
CA LEU A 42 -29.06 12.54 31.00
C LEU A 42 -29.56 13.76 30.22
N TRP A 43 -30.84 13.77 29.82
CA TRP A 43 -31.46 14.90 29.13
C TRP A 43 -31.45 16.18 29.96
N SER A 44 -31.73 16.08 31.26
CA SER A 44 -31.65 17.22 32.19
C SER A 44 -30.23 17.80 32.28
N ASN A 45 -29.21 16.94 32.36
CA ASN A 45 -27.81 17.39 32.37
C ASN A 45 -27.40 18.05 31.05
N ILE A 46 -27.89 17.53 29.92
CA ILE A 46 -27.63 18.14 28.61
C ILE A 46 -28.29 19.53 28.54
N ILE A 47 -29.54 19.67 28.98
CA ILE A 47 -30.23 20.98 29.05
C ILE A 47 -29.43 21.96 29.91
N GLN A 48 -28.94 21.54 31.08
CA GLN A 48 -28.12 22.39 31.95
C GLN A 48 -26.84 22.87 31.25
N ILE A 49 -26.18 22.01 30.47
CA ILE A 49 -24.99 22.37 29.70
C ILE A 49 -25.33 23.37 28.57
N LEU A 50 -26.44 23.14 27.86
CA LEU A 50 -26.92 24.02 26.80
C LEU A 50 -27.20 25.42 27.35
N HIS A 51 -27.96 25.51 28.45
CA HIS A 51 -28.32 26.77 29.10
C HIS A 51 -27.13 27.49 29.74
N SER A 52 -26.13 26.77 30.22
CA SER A 52 -24.91 27.38 30.76
C SER A 52 -24.05 28.05 29.68
N ASN A 53 -24.33 27.82 28.40
CA ASN A 53 -23.53 28.30 27.27
C ASN A 53 -24.40 28.75 26.07
N PRO A 54 -25.21 29.82 26.22
CA PRO A 54 -26.18 30.23 25.20
C PRO A 54 -25.53 30.86 23.95
N SER A 55 -24.29 31.34 24.04
CA SER A 55 -23.53 31.91 22.92
C SER A 55 -22.92 30.86 21.98
N ILE A 56 -23.01 29.58 22.33
CA ILE A 56 -22.46 28.46 21.56
C ILE A 56 -23.50 27.92 20.58
N ILE A 57 -23.05 27.55 19.37
CA ILE A 57 -23.86 26.75 18.44
C ILE A 57 -23.71 25.27 18.81
N TRP A 58 -24.83 24.62 19.10
CA TRP A 58 -24.92 23.24 19.54
C TRP A 58 -25.43 22.32 18.44
N VAL A 59 -24.79 21.15 18.32
CA VAL A 59 -25.28 20.02 17.53
C VAL A 59 -25.31 18.78 18.42
N VAL A 60 -26.50 18.34 18.80
CA VAL A 60 -26.74 17.12 19.59
C VAL A 60 -27.20 16.03 18.64
N PHE A 61 -26.47 14.92 18.56
CA PHE A 61 -26.81 13.88 17.60
C PHE A 61 -26.48 12.47 18.08
N GLY A 62 -27.22 11.49 17.55
CA GLY A 62 -27.06 10.08 17.90
C GLY A 62 -28.40 9.37 18.04
N ASP A 63 -28.36 8.24 18.71
CA ASP A 63 -29.53 7.40 19.02
C ASP A 63 -30.17 7.86 20.33
N PHE A 64 -31.39 8.38 20.24
CA PHE A 64 -32.15 8.89 21.39
C PHE A 64 -33.05 7.83 22.03
N ASN A 65 -33.10 6.61 21.48
CA ASN A 65 -33.98 5.51 21.90
C ASN A 65 -35.49 5.80 21.93
N GLU A 66 -35.92 7.02 21.57
CA GLU A 66 -37.32 7.43 21.57
C GLU A 66 -37.70 8.18 20.27
N VAL A 67 -39.00 8.21 19.97
CA VAL A 67 -39.57 8.91 18.80
C VAL A 67 -40.41 10.11 19.23
N ARG A 68 -40.61 11.08 18.33
CA ARG A 68 -41.41 12.28 18.60
C ARG A 68 -42.89 12.10 18.30
N PHE A 69 -43.20 11.30 17.27
CA PHE A 69 -44.58 11.09 16.79
C PHE A 69 -44.87 9.61 16.55
N ALA A 70 -46.15 9.22 16.65
CA ALA A 70 -46.58 7.85 16.37
C ALA A 70 -46.23 7.39 14.95
N SER A 71 -46.28 8.31 13.98
CA SER A 71 -45.89 8.06 12.58
C SER A 71 -44.42 7.69 12.38
N GLU A 72 -43.56 7.90 13.39
CA GLU A 72 -42.14 7.59 13.35
C GLU A 72 -41.82 6.19 13.90
N ARG A 73 -42.84 5.41 14.28
CA ARG A 73 -42.76 3.98 14.59
C ARG A 73 -43.69 3.17 13.68
N LYS A 74 -43.31 1.95 13.35
CA LYS A 74 -44.15 0.97 12.65
C LYS A 74 -43.87 -0.43 13.17
N GLY A 75 -44.91 -1.18 13.53
CA GLY A 75 -44.79 -2.55 14.05
C GLY A 75 -44.32 -2.68 15.52
N SER A 76 -44.20 -1.56 16.23
CA SER A 76 -43.82 -1.48 17.65
C SER A 76 -44.74 -0.53 18.41
N ASP A 77 -44.98 -0.80 19.70
CA ASP A 77 -45.81 0.06 20.55
C ASP A 77 -45.28 1.49 20.63
N PHE A 78 -46.18 2.47 20.49
CA PHE A 78 -45.88 3.88 20.64
C PHE A 78 -46.16 4.32 22.09
N SER A 79 -45.13 4.82 22.77
CA SER A 79 -45.23 5.35 24.13
C SER A 79 -45.51 6.85 24.08
N PHE A 80 -46.75 7.26 24.35
CA PHE A 80 -47.13 8.68 24.38
C PHE A 80 -46.33 9.45 25.45
N SER A 81 -46.16 8.88 26.64
CA SER A 81 -45.39 9.52 27.72
C SER A 81 -43.91 9.67 27.38
N GLY A 82 -43.33 8.70 26.64
CA GLY A 82 -41.95 8.74 26.18
C GLY A 82 -41.73 9.81 25.12
N ALA A 83 -42.62 9.86 24.13
CA ALA A 83 -42.61 10.90 23.09
C ALA A 83 -42.80 12.30 23.69
N MET A 84 -43.69 12.47 24.67
CA MET A 84 -43.87 13.74 25.36
C MET A 84 -42.61 14.17 26.13
N THR A 85 -41.98 13.24 26.85
CA THR A 85 -40.72 13.52 27.57
C THR A 85 -39.61 13.94 26.59
N PHE A 86 -39.53 13.28 25.43
CA PHE A 86 -38.52 13.60 24.41
C PHE A 86 -38.79 14.93 23.71
N ASN A 87 -40.05 15.24 23.41
CA ASN A 87 -40.43 16.54 22.85
C ASN A 87 -40.18 17.68 23.85
N ASN A 88 -40.44 17.47 25.15
CA ASN A 88 -40.09 18.43 26.20
C ASN A 88 -38.57 18.65 26.24
N PHE A 89 -37.74 17.60 26.18
CA PHE A 89 -36.28 17.76 26.09
C PHE A 89 -35.83 18.62 24.89
N ILE A 90 -36.42 18.40 23.72
CA ILE A 90 -36.11 19.20 22.52
C ILE A 90 -36.52 20.66 22.72
N HIS A 91 -37.70 20.89 23.30
CA HIS A 91 -38.23 22.23 23.56
C HIS A 91 -37.43 22.96 24.64
N ASP A 92 -37.24 22.33 25.80
CA ASP A 92 -36.55 22.87 26.96
C ASP A 92 -35.06 23.14 26.69
N GLY A 93 -34.48 22.53 25.66
CA GLY A 93 -33.09 22.76 25.23
C GLY A 93 -32.92 23.77 24.08
N ASP A 94 -33.99 24.44 23.64
CA ASP A 94 -34.03 25.29 22.42
C ASP A 94 -33.42 24.59 21.18
N LEU A 95 -33.76 23.31 21.02
CA LEU A 95 -33.25 22.47 19.94
C LEU A 95 -34.27 22.33 18.81
N VAL A 96 -33.75 22.31 17.59
CA VAL A 96 -34.50 22.12 16.35
C VAL A 96 -34.07 20.80 15.71
N ASP A 97 -35.05 19.92 15.49
CA ASP A 97 -34.87 18.67 14.75
C ASP A 97 -34.84 18.96 13.24
N ILE A 98 -33.68 18.78 12.61
CA ILE A 98 -33.53 19.05 11.18
C ILE A 98 -34.34 18.01 10.38
N LYS A 99 -35.17 18.49 9.44
CA LYS A 99 -35.94 17.62 8.54
C LYS A 99 -35.01 16.65 7.79
N THR A 100 -35.36 15.38 7.89
CA THR A 100 -34.62 14.28 7.27
C THR A 100 -35.17 13.94 5.88
N GLY A 101 -34.33 13.99 4.86
CA GLY A 101 -34.57 13.43 3.52
C GLY A 101 -34.05 11.99 3.39
N GLY A 102 -34.39 11.31 2.29
CA GLY A 102 -34.02 9.91 2.05
C GLY A 102 -35.01 8.92 2.66
N ARG A 103 -34.54 7.97 3.48
CA ARG A 103 -35.41 6.98 4.15
C ARG A 103 -36.23 7.62 5.29
N ARG A 104 -37.39 7.03 5.62
CA ARG A 104 -38.28 7.55 6.68
C ARG A 104 -37.89 7.10 8.11
N PHE A 105 -37.30 5.91 8.25
CA PHE A 105 -36.90 5.32 9.53
C PHE A 105 -35.39 5.17 9.61
N SER A 106 -34.82 5.33 10.80
CA SER A 106 -33.38 5.21 11.05
C SER A 106 -32.97 3.88 11.66
N ARG A 107 -33.90 3.13 12.26
CA ARG A 107 -33.68 1.80 12.83
C ARG A 107 -34.69 0.80 12.26
N TYR A 108 -34.18 -0.39 11.98
CA TYR A 108 -34.91 -1.55 11.49
C TYR A 108 -34.48 -2.74 12.34
N ASN A 109 -35.41 -3.48 12.91
CA ASN A 109 -35.07 -4.78 13.48
C ASN A 109 -34.60 -5.78 12.40
N ASN A 110 -34.09 -6.93 12.84
CA ASN A 110 -33.40 -7.88 11.95
C ASN A 110 -34.30 -8.42 10.83
N ASP A 111 -35.58 -8.62 11.10
CA ASP A 111 -36.62 -9.11 10.19
C ASP A 111 -37.43 -7.98 9.51
N GLY A 112 -37.18 -6.71 9.85
CA GLY A 112 -37.85 -5.55 9.24
C GLY A 112 -39.30 -5.33 9.68
N SER A 113 -39.81 -6.12 10.63
CA SER A 113 -41.17 -6.01 11.17
C SER A 113 -41.37 -4.77 12.06
N LYS A 114 -40.30 -4.26 12.68
CA LYS A 114 -40.30 -3.09 13.57
C LYS A 114 -39.36 -2.01 13.06
N LEU A 115 -39.91 -0.83 12.83
CA LEU A 115 -39.21 0.34 12.28
C LEU A 115 -39.34 1.51 13.24
N SER A 116 -38.27 2.28 13.44
CA SER A 116 -38.30 3.47 14.29
C SER A 116 -37.33 4.54 13.79
N LYS A 117 -37.65 5.83 13.98
CA LYS A 117 -36.71 6.95 13.74
C LYS A 117 -36.09 7.40 15.07
N LEU A 118 -34.99 6.75 15.44
CA LEU A 118 -34.29 6.98 16.72
C LEU A 118 -33.05 7.88 16.56
N ASP A 119 -32.42 7.88 15.38
CA ASP A 119 -31.19 8.62 15.10
C ASP A 119 -31.53 10.01 14.53
N ARG A 120 -31.03 11.07 15.18
CA ARG A 120 -31.33 12.47 14.78
C ARG A 120 -30.13 13.40 14.91
N TYR A 121 -30.21 14.53 14.21
CA TYR A 121 -29.45 15.75 14.50
C TYR A 121 -30.42 16.79 15.04
N LEU A 122 -30.21 17.20 16.28
CA LEU A 122 -30.88 18.30 16.93
C LEU A 122 -29.88 19.46 17.02
N VAL A 123 -30.26 20.65 16.58
CA VAL A 123 -29.37 21.82 16.53
C VAL A 123 -29.97 23.00 17.28
N SER A 124 -29.16 23.83 17.91
CA SER A 124 -29.66 25.08 18.51
C SER A 124 -30.21 26.02 17.45
N SER A 125 -31.16 26.89 17.84
CA SER A 125 -31.80 27.87 16.95
C SER A 125 -30.80 28.77 16.18
N ASN A 126 -29.71 29.20 16.84
CA ASN A 126 -28.63 30.00 16.24
C ASN A 126 -27.81 29.28 15.14
N PHE A 127 -27.97 27.95 14.97
CA PHE A 127 -27.31 27.17 13.92
C PHE A 127 -27.70 27.65 12.51
N PHE A 128 -28.96 28.04 12.32
CA PHE A 128 -29.48 28.47 11.01
C PHE A 128 -29.00 29.86 10.58
N GLY A 129 -28.50 30.68 11.50
CA GLY A 129 -27.85 31.96 11.18
C GLY A 129 -26.51 31.79 10.46
N VAL A 130 -25.81 30.67 10.70
CA VAL A 130 -24.52 30.35 10.08
C VAL A 130 -24.67 29.41 8.89
N TRP A 131 -25.58 28.43 8.97
CA TRP A 131 -25.90 27.52 7.88
C TRP A 131 -27.40 27.61 7.56
N PRO A 132 -27.81 28.43 6.58
CA PRO A 132 -29.22 28.68 6.30
C PRO A 132 -29.97 27.46 5.78
N ASN A 133 -29.27 26.57 5.06
CA ASN A 133 -29.86 25.45 4.32
C ASN A 133 -29.25 24.08 4.71
N PRO A 134 -29.31 23.65 5.97
CA PRO A 134 -28.78 22.35 6.36
C PRO A 134 -29.76 21.25 5.98
N ASN A 135 -29.26 20.16 5.38
CA ASN A 135 -30.05 18.99 5.07
C ASN A 135 -29.51 17.74 5.78
N VAL A 136 -30.40 16.94 6.36
CA VAL A 136 -30.05 15.62 6.89
C VAL A 136 -30.60 14.56 5.94
N THR A 137 -29.76 13.62 5.51
CA THR A 137 -30.20 12.49 4.67
C THR A 137 -30.01 11.17 5.40
N ILE A 138 -31.07 10.37 5.52
CA ILE A 138 -31.00 8.99 6.03
C ILE A 138 -30.59 8.06 4.87
N LEU A 139 -29.37 7.54 4.97
CA LEU A 139 -28.72 6.70 3.96
C LEU A 139 -29.17 5.22 4.07
N PRO A 140 -28.95 4.40 3.02
CA PRO A 140 -29.24 2.97 3.07
C PRO A 140 -28.52 2.24 4.22
N ARG A 141 -29.23 1.31 4.85
CA ARG A 141 -28.86 0.59 6.09
C ARG A 141 -27.56 -0.22 6.03
N GLY A 142 -27.26 -0.86 4.89
CA GLY A 142 -26.21 -1.88 4.84
C GLY A 142 -26.49 -3.02 5.84
N PHE A 143 -25.48 -3.40 6.64
CA PHE A 143 -25.52 -4.52 7.60
C PHE A 143 -25.87 -4.16 9.06
N SER A 144 -26.15 -2.89 9.33
CA SER A 144 -26.45 -2.40 10.67
C SER A 144 -27.96 -2.50 10.91
N ASP A 145 -28.43 -2.63 12.15
CA ASP A 145 -29.85 -2.41 12.47
C ASP A 145 -30.23 -0.91 12.39
N HIS A 146 -29.22 -0.02 12.42
CA HIS A 146 -29.36 1.41 12.16
C HIS A 146 -28.92 1.83 10.73
N CYS A 147 -29.62 2.81 10.16
CA CYS A 147 -29.27 3.54 8.95
C CYS A 147 -28.30 4.69 9.29
N PRO A 148 -27.22 4.88 8.51
CA PRO A 148 -26.40 6.07 8.66
C PRO A 148 -27.19 7.34 8.36
N ILE A 149 -27.03 8.38 9.18
CA ILE A 149 -27.62 9.71 8.96
C ILE A 149 -26.52 10.73 8.64
N PHE A 150 -26.73 11.55 7.60
CA PHE A 150 -25.73 12.47 7.06
C PHE A 150 -26.25 13.91 7.06
N LEU A 151 -25.65 14.76 7.90
CA LEU A 151 -25.89 16.21 7.90
C LEU A 151 -24.96 16.89 6.89
N ASN A 152 -25.51 17.71 6.01
CA ASN A 152 -24.77 18.46 5.00
C ASN A 152 -25.25 19.92 4.95
N SER A 153 -24.30 20.81 4.74
CA SER A 153 -24.48 22.25 4.51
C SER A 153 -23.69 22.60 3.25
N ASP A 154 -24.20 23.50 2.41
CA ASP A 154 -23.71 23.78 1.05
C ASP A 154 -22.20 23.60 0.86
N THR A 155 -21.83 22.65 -0.01
CA THR A 155 -20.43 22.46 -0.39
C THR A 155 -20.00 23.59 -1.31
N VAL A 156 -18.96 24.33 -0.93
CA VAL A 156 -18.29 25.30 -1.82
C VAL A 156 -17.87 24.58 -3.12
N ASN A 157 -18.52 24.93 -4.24
CA ASN A 157 -18.31 24.28 -5.53
C ASN A 157 -17.13 24.91 -6.27
N PHE A 158 -16.00 24.21 -6.32
CA PHE A 158 -14.81 24.64 -7.09
C PHE A 158 -14.91 24.35 -8.59
N GLY A 159 -16.04 23.81 -9.08
CA GLY A 159 -16.25 23.38 -10.46
C GLY A 159 -16.03 21.87 -10.66
N PRO A 160 -16.15 21.37 -11.90
CA PRO A 160 -16.10 19.95 -12.20
C PRO A 160 -14.73 19.34 -11.85
N SER A 161 -14.76 18.15 -11.25
CA SER A 161 -13.55 17.36 -11.00
C SER A 161 -13.04 16.68 -12.26
N TYR A 162 -11.73 16.54 -12.41
CA TYR A 162 -11.14 15.87 -13.57
C TYR A 162 -11.39 14.34 -13.58
N PHE A 163 -11.43 13.75 -14.77
CA PHE A 163 -11.63 12.31 -14.97
C PHE A 163 -10.41 11.49 -14.53
N LYS A 164 -10.66 10.34 -13.90
CA LYS A 164 -9.63 9.38 -13.52
C LYS A 164 -10.17 7.95 -13.57
N LEU A 165 -9.41 7.06 -14.21
CA LEU A 165 -9.71 5.64 -14.27
C LEU A 165 -9.40 4.93 -12.93
N PHE A 166 -10.30 4.05 -12.51
CA PHE A 166 -10.09 3.14 -11.37
C PHE A 166 -9.57 1.78 -11.83
N ASN A 167 -8.57 1.25 -11.14
CA ASN A 167 -7.91 0.00 -11.51
C ASN A 167 -8.81 -1.22 -11.29
N SER A 168 -9.83 -1.12 -10.43
CA SER A 168 -10.86 -2.16 -10.22
C SER A 168 -11.61 -2.48 -11.52
N TRP A 169 -11.86 -1.47 -12.36
CA TRP A 169 -12.58 -1.62 -13.62
C TRP A 169 -11.85 -2.54 -14.60
N LEU A 170 -10.53 -2.67 -14.48
CA LEU A 170 -9.72 -3.55 -15.32
C LEU A 170 -10.00 -5.05 -15.07
N GLY A 171 -10.64 -5.39 -13.96
CA GLY A 171 -11.11 -6.74 -13.66
C GLY A 171 -12.54 -7.02 -14.14
N VAL A 172 -13.26 -6.01 -14.65
CA VAL A 172 -14.66 -6.14 -15.06
C VAL A 172 -14.73 -6.48 -16.55
N LYS A 173 -15.30 -7.64 -16.89
CA LYS A 173 -15.36 -8.15 -18.28
C LYS A 173 -16.00 -7.14 -19.24
N SER A 174 -17.15 -6.57 -18.88
CA SER A 174 -17.84 -5.57 -19.72
C SER A 174 -16.99 -4.33 -20.01
N PHE A 175 -16.14 -3.91 -19.08
CA PHE A 175 -15.21 -2.80 -19.29
C PHE A 175 -14.10 -3.17 -20.26
N VAL A 176 -13.53 -4.38 -20.11
CA VAL A 176 -12.48 -4.89 -20.99
C VAL A 176 -13.00 -5.03 -22.42
N ASP A 177 -14.21 -5.55 -22.60
CA ASP A 177 -14.85 -5.73 -23.90
C ASP A 177 -15.21 -4.37 -24.53
N LEU A 178 -15.70 -3.40 -23.74
CA LEU A 178 -15.94 -2.03 -24.18
C LEU A 178 -14.68 -1.38 -24.76
N VAL A 179 -13.55 -1.44 -24.04
CA VAL A 179 -12.30 -0.83 -24.51
C VAL A 179 -11.80 -1.52 -25.78
N ARG A 180 -11.85 -2.85 -25.85
CA ARG A 180 -11.38 -3.62 -27.02
C ARG A 180 -12.23 -3.38 -28.27
N SER A 181 -13.55 -3.36 -28.12
CA SER A 181 -14.49 -3.14 -29.24
C SER A 181 -14.48 -1.69 -29.73
N SER A 182 -14.38 -0.71 -28.82
CA SER A 182 -14.39 0.70 -29.20
C SER A 182 -13.07 1.16 -29.83
N TRP A 183 -11.90 0.67 -29.39
CA TRP A 183 -10.60 1.22 -29.81
C TRP A 183 -10.37 1.29 -31.33
N GLY A 184 -10.88 0.30 -32.06
CA GLY A 184 -10.80 0.24 -33.52
C GLY A 184 -11.72 1.24 -34.24
N SER A 185 -12.88 1.56 -33.67
CA SER A 185 -13.87 2.49 -34.23
C SER A 185 -13.67 3.95 -33.80
N LEU A 186 -12.79 4.20 -32.82
CA LEU A 186 -12.46 5.56 -32.40
C LEU A 186 -11.82 6.36 -33.53
N PRO A 187 -12.12 7.67 -33.64
CA PRO A 187 -11.73 8.49 -34.77
C PRO A 187 -10.23 8.48 -35.03
N THR A 188 -9.87 8.26 -36.30
CA THR A 188 -8.51 8.30 -36.85
C THR A 188 -8.25 9.55 -37.70
N LYS A 189 -9.29 10.36 -37.96
CA LYS A 189 -9.20 11.51 -38.86
C LYS A 189 -8.25 12.58 -38.29
N ARG A 190 -7.15 12.81 -39.00
CA ARG A 190 -6.33 14.03 -38.88
C ARG A 190 -7.20 15.20 -39.38
N SER A 191 -7.63 16.12 -38.51
CA SER A 191 -8.31 17.33 -38.99
C SER A 191 -7.28 18.22 -39.69
N HIS A 192 -7.28 18.28 -41.04
CA HIS A 192 -6.61 19.22 -41.96
C HIS A 192 -5.21 19.79 -41.61
N SER A 193 -4.55 19.29 -40.58
CA SER A 193 -3.26 19.71 -40.05
C SER A 193 -2.38 18.47 -39.99
N SER A 194 -1.26 18.54 -40.67
CA SER A 194 -0.28 17.46 -40.88
C SER A 194 0.39 16.94 -39.60
N HIS A 195 0.11 17.52 -38.43
CA HIS A 195 0.86 17.31 -37.19
C HIS A 195 0.05 16.72 -36.01
N MET A 196 -1.21 16.32 -36.21
CA MET A 196 -2.03 15.77 -35.10
C MET A 196 -1.76 14.28 -34.86
N LEU A 197 -1.34 13.94 -33.64
CA LEU A 197 -1.11 12.55 -33.19
C LEU A 197 -2.42 11.79 -32.95
N VAL A 198 -2.50 10.53 -33.39
CA VAL A 198 -3.74 9.72 -33.38
C VAL A 198 -4.05 9.17 -31.99
N PHE A 199 -3.04 8.70 -31.28
CA PHE A 199 -3.15 8.03 -29.98
C PHE A 199 -3.70 8.96 -28.88
N PRO A 200 -3.22 10.21 -28.68
CA PRO A 200 -3.84 11.14 -27.75
C PRO A 200 -5.30 11.44 -28.07
N CYS A 201 -5.66 11.51 -29.35
CA CYS A 201 -7.04 11.73 -29.79
C CYS A 201 -7.94 10.54 -29.44
N LYS A 202 -7.48 9.31 -29.68
CA LYS A 202 -8.19 8.09 -29.25
C LYS A 202 -8.37 8.03 -27.74
N LEU A 203 -7.36 8.39 -26.94
CA LEU A 203 -7.53 8.47 -25.48
C LEU A 203 -8.60 9.47 -25.07
N ARG A 204 -8.64 10.66 -25.71
CA ARG A 204 -9.66 11.68 -25.45
C ARG A 204 -11.07 11.19 -25.80
N ALA A 205 -11.23 10.48 -26.91
CA ALA A 205 -12.50 9.89 -27.31
C ALA A 205 -12.94 8.74 -26.39
N LEU A 206 -12.01 7.84 -26.04
CA LEU A 206 -12.25 6.73 -25.11
C LEU A 206 -12.71 7.23 -23.73
N LYS A 207 -12.17 8.36 -23.25
CA LYS A 207 -12.59 8.98 -21.99
C LYS A 207 -14.09 9.30 -21.96
N GLN A 208 -14.70 9.68 -23.09
CA GLN A 208 -16.15 9.92 -23.15
C GLN A 208 -16.95 8.61 -23.10
N VAL A 209 -16.51 7.60 -23.84
CA VAL A 209 -17.10 6.25 -23.83
C VAL A 209 -17.09 5.65 -22.42
N VAL A 210 -15.96 5.78 -21.71
CA VAL A 210 -15.81 5.26 -20.34
C VAL A 210 -16.69 6.01 -19.33
N ARG A 211 -16.93 7.31 -19.53
CA ARG A 211 -17.83 8.10 -18.66
C ARG A 211 -19.27 7.60 -18.72
N LEU A 212 -19.75 7.27 -19.92
CA LEU A 212 -21.09 6.71 -20.11
C LEU A 212 -21.21 5.33 -19.45
N TRP A 213 -20.23 4.44 -19.71
CA TRP A 213 -20.20 3.12 -19.08
C TRP A 213 -20.16 3.17 -17.55
N LYS A 214 -19.40 4.12 -16.98
CA LYS A 214 -19.29 4.28 -15.53
C LYS A 214 -20.66 4.56 -14.89
N ALA A 215 -21.45 5.45 -15.48
CA ALA A 215 -22.76 5.82 -14.94
C ALA A 215 -23.70 4.61 -14.90
N ASP A 216 -23.76 3.85 -15.99
CA ASP A 216 -24.55 2.63 -16.10
C ASP A 216 -24.08 1.54 -15.11
N HIS A 217 -22.78 1.28 -15.05
CA HIS A 217 -22.20 0.26 -14.17
C HIS A 217 -22.44 0.55 -12.68
N GLN A 218 -22.40 1.82 -12.24
CA GLN A 218 -22.69 2.20 -10.86
C GLN A 218 -24.14 1.92 -10.46
N ASN A 219 -25.08 2.16 -11.37
CA ASN A 219 -26.50 1.88 -11.14
C ASN A 219 -26.75 0.36 -11.03
N GLN A 220 -26.20 -0.43 -11.97
CA GLN A 220 -26.35 -1.88 -11.98
C GLN A 220 -25.74 -2.54 -10.73
N THR A 221 -24.54 -2.11 -10.33
CA THR A 221 -23.83 -2.64 -9.15
C THR A 221 -24.62 -2.40 -7.86
N SER A 222 -25.17 -1.19 -7.71
CA SER A 222 -25.94 -0.82 -6.51
C SER A 222 -27.22 -1.65 -6.38
N LYS A 223 -27.91 -1.91 -7.49
CA LYS A 223 -29.10 -2.76 -7.53
C LYS A 223 -28.77 -4.21 -7.17
N ARG A 224 -27.76 -4.80 -7.82
CA ARG A 224 -27.35 -6.20 -7.61
C ARG A 224 -26.89 -6.48 -6.18
N LEU A 225 -26.12 -5.57 -5.59
CA LEU A 225 -25.64 -5.74 -4.21
C LEU A 225 -26.80 -5.76 -3.21
N SER A 226 -27.84 -4.95 -3.43
CA SER A 226 -29.05 -4.95 -2.61
C SER A 226 -29.81 -6.28 -2.69
N GLU A 227 -29.91 -6.87 -3.88
CA GLU A 227 -30.57 -8.18 -4.09
C GLU A 227 -29.81 -9.31 -3.38
N LEU A 228 -28.49 -9.34 -3.49
CA LEU A 228 -27.65 -10.37 -2.86
C LEU A 228 -27.74 -10.34 -1.34
N TYR A 229 -27.75 -9.14 -0.73
CA TYR A 229 -27.90 -9.02 0.72
C TYR A 229 -29.27 -9.47 1.21
N SER A 230 -30.36 -9.17 0.47
CA SER A 230 -31.70 -9.71 0.81
C SER A 230 -31.69 -11.23 0.80
N LYS A 231 -31.15 -11.82 -0.27
CA LYS A 231 -31.09 -13.27 -0.46
C LYS A 231 -30.24 -13.98 0.61
N ALA A 232 -29.13 -13.39 1.02
CA ALA A 232 -28.31 -13.92 2.11
C ALA A 232 -29.08 -13.89 3.44
N SER A 233 -29.79 -12.80 3.73
CA SER A 233 -30.59 -12.64 4.94
C SER A 233 -31.75 -13.65 5.01
N GLU A 234 -32.45 -13.87 3.90
CA GLU A 234 -33.55 -14.85 3.82
C GLU A 234 -33.08 -16.28 4.13
N LEU A 235 -31.92 -16.67 3.60
CA LEU A 235 -31.33 -17.98 3.85
C LEU A 235 -30.78 -18.13 5.27
N ASP A 236 -30.26 -17.05 5.86
CA ASP A 236 -29.80 -17.05 7.25
C ASP A 236 -31.00 -17.21 8.21
N LEU A 237 -32.12 -16.52 7.97
CA LEU A 237 -33.36 -16.69 8.75
C LEU A 237 -33.93 -18.11 8.63
N LYS A 238 -33.89 -18.70 7.43
CA LYS A 238 -34.34 -20.09 7.25
C LYS A 238 -33.46 -21.08 8.01
N ALA A 239 -32.14 -20.85 8.03
CA ALA A 239 -31.19 -21.70 8.73
C ALA A 239 -31.34 -21.69 10.26
N GLU A 240 -32.01 -20.69 10.83
CA GLU A 240 -32.31 -20.60 12.26
C GLU A 240 -33.43 -21.55 12.70
N SER A 241 -34.38 -21.83 11.80
CA SER A 241 -35.55 -22.69 12.08
C SER A 241 -35.36 -24.13 11.60
N VAL A 242 -34.67 -24.33 10.47
CA VAL A 242 -34.51 -25.64 9.82
C VAL A 242 -33.12 -25.78 9.20
N SER A 243 -32.57 -26.99 9.20
CA SER A 243 -31.32 -27.28 8.48
C SER A 243 -31.47 -27.01 6.98
N LEU A 244 -30.62 -26.13 6.42
CA LEU A 244 -30.61 -25.85 4.99
C LEU A 244 -30.37 -27.13 4.16
N SER A 245 -31.14 -27.28 3.09
CA SER A 245 -30.96 -28.33 2.09
C SER A 245 -29.67 -28.14 1.27
N THR A 246 -29.21 -29.19 0.59
CA THR A 246 -28.00 -29.13 -0.25
C THR A 246 -28.05 -28.03 -1.33
N PRO A 247 -29.19 -27.82 -2.05
CA PRO A 247 -29.34 -26.71 -2.99
C PRO A 247 -29.25 -25.33 -2.31
N GLU A 248 -29.88 -25.15 -1.15
CA GLU A 248 -29.88 -23.87 -0.42
C GLU A 248 -28.50 -23.52 0.11
N ARG A 249 -27.76 -24.51 0.62
CA ARG A 249 -26.34 -24.32 1.00
C ARG A 249 -25.49 -23.92 -0.19
N LYS A 250 -25.78 -24.42 -1.40
CA LYS A 250 -25.09 -23.97 -2.62
C LYS A 250 -25.42 -22.51 -2.91
N ILE A 251 -26.70 -22.14 -2.94
CA ILE A 251 -27.16 -20.76 -3.19
C ILE A 251 -26.54 -19.78 -2.17
N ARG A 252 -26.52 -20.15 -0.88
CA ARG A 252 -25.94 -19.34 0.18
C ARG A 252 -24.46 -19.05 -0.07
N ARG A 253 -23.70 -20.08 -0.44
CA ARG A 253 -22.27 -19.95 -0.73
C ARG A 253 -22.01 -19.14 -2.01
N ASP A 254 -22.80 -19.34 -3.05
CA ASP A 254 -22.70 -18.58 -4.31
C ASP A 254 -22.99 -17.09 -4.06
N THR A 255 -23.98 -16.79 -3.20
CA THR A 255 -24.35 -15.42 -2.81
C THR A 255 -23.22 -14.73 -2.02
N ASP A 256 -22.61 -15.42 -1.04
CA ASP A 256 -21.45 -14.90 -0.31
C ASP A 256 -20.26 -14.62 -1.22
N ALA A 257 -20.02 -15.52 -2.18
CA ALA A 257 -18.94 -15.38 -3.12
C ALA A 257 -19.07 -14.10 -3.96
N GLU A 258 -20.28 -13.83 -4.46
CA GLU A 258 -20.55 -12.63 -5.27
C GLU A 258 -20.44 -11.33 -4.46
N ILE A 259 -20.93 -11.32 -3.21
CA ILE A 259 -20.79 -10.18 -2.29
C ILE A 259 -19.30 -9.86 -2.03
N LEU A 260 -18.50 -10.88 -1.74
CA LEU A 260 -17.08 -10.73 -1.47
C LEU A 260 -16.31 -10.12 -2.66
N ASP A 261 -16.73 -10.42 -3.90
CA ASP A 261 -16.13 -9.84 -5.10
C ASP A 261 -16.44 -8.33 -5.23
N PHE A 262 -17.66 -7.90 -4.91
CA PHE A 262 -18.02 -6.46 -4.89
C PHE A 262 -17.25 -5.70 -3.81
N GLU A 263 -17.19 -6.24 -2.58
CA GLU A 263 -16.45 -5.60 -1.48
C GLU A 263 -14.96 -5.46 -1.81
N ARG A 264 -14.36 -6.45 -2.48
CA ARG A 264 -12.97 -6.38 -2.94
C ARG A 264 -12.76 -5.28 -3.97
N ALA A 265 -13.66 -5.14 -4.95
CA ALA A 265 -13.57 -4.08 -5.95
C ALA A 265 -13.58 -2.69 -5.28
N GLU A 266 -14.41 -2.49 -4.26
CA GLU A 266 -14.44 -1.24 -3.52
C GLU A 266 -13.20 -1.03 -2.64
N ILE A 267 -12.67 -2.09 -2.02
CA ILE A 267 -11.38 -2.01 -1.30
C ILE A 267 -10.25 -1.61 -2.25
N ILE A 268 -10.22 -2.11 -3.49
CA ILE A 268 -9.25 -1.71 -4.52
C ILE A 268 -9.39 -0.21 -4.84
N ASN A 269 -10.63 0.29 -4.97
CA ASN A 269 -10.91 1.71 -5.16
C ASN A 269 -10.40 2.56 -3.99
N LEU A 270 -10.75 2.16 -2.76
CA LEU A 270 -10.32 2.83 -1.53
C LEU A 270 -8.80 2.82 -1.39
N LYS A 271 -8.12 1.71 -1.71
CA LYS A 271 -6.65 1.60 -1.73
C LYS A 271 -6.03 2.57 -2.75
N GLN A 272 -6.57 2.64 -3.96
CA GLN A 272 -6.11 3.55 -5.01
C GLN A 272 -6.30 5.03 -4.62
N ARG A 273 -7.39 5.36 -3.91
CA ARG A 273 -7.68 6.70 -3.36
C ARG A 273 -6.77 7.04 -2.18
N ALA A 274 -6.59 6.10 -1.25
CA ALA A 274 -5.77 6.27 -0.06
C ALA A 274 -4.27 6.36 -0.37
N LYS A 275 -3.81 5.83 -1.53
CA LYS A 275 -2.40 5.79 -1.95
C LYS A 275 -1.50 5.10 -0.90
N VAL A 276 -1.98 3.99 -0.32
CA VAL A 276 -1.27 3.21 0.70
C VAL A 276 -0.65 1.98 0.04
N ARG A 277 0.68 1.97 -0.08
CA ARG A 277 1.44 0.92 -0.77
C ARG A 277 1.61 -0.37 0.02
N TRP A 278 1.72 -0.27 1.34
CA TRP A 278 2.02 -1.40 2.23
C TRP A 278 0.76 -2.17 2.66
N ALA A 279 -0.44 -1.72 2.28
CA ALA A 279 -1.67 -2.40 2.66
C ALA A 279 -1.79 -3.75 1.94
N ILE A 280 -1.91 -4.83 2.73
CA ILE A 280 -2.10 -6.19 2.23
C ILE A 280 -3.58 -6.37 1.88
N GLU A 281 -3.84 -6.80 0.64
CA GLU A 281 -5.17 -7.20 0.15
C GLU A 281 -5.67 -8.40 0.98
N GLY A 282 -6.42 -8.15 2.05
CA GLY A 282 -6.94 -9.16 2.98
C GLY A 282 -6.91 -8.78 4.45
N ASP A 283 -6.44 -7.57 4.80
CA ASP A 283 -6.60 -7.03 6.15
C ASP A 283 -7.86 -6.16 6.35
N GLU A 284 -8.70 -6.07 5.29
CA GLU A 284 -10.13 -5.72 5.30
C GLU A 284 -10.57 -4.62 6.28
N ASN A 285 -9.77 -3.57 6.44
CA ASN A 285 -10.13 -2.47 7.30
C ASN A 285 -10.47 -1.22 6.47
N SER A 286 -11.72 -1.16 6.02
CA SER A 286 -12.27 0.03 5.35
C SER A 286 -12.13 1.27 6.23
N ARG A 287 -12.37 1.16 7.56
CA ARG A 287 -12.24 2.28 8.51
C ARG A 287 -10.84 2.90 8.48
N PHE A 288 -9.80 2.08 8.38
CA PHE A 288 -8.43 2.56 8.25
C PHE A 288 -8.22 3.38 6.97
N PHE A 289 -8.67 2.89 5.81
CA PHE A 289 -8.54 3.61 4.54
C PHE A 289 -9.36 4.91 4.54
N HIS A 290 -10.60 4.87 5.04
CA HIS A 290 -11.44 6.06 5.18
C HIS A 290 -10.81 7.10 6.10
N GLY A 291 -10.25 6.67 7.23
CA GLY A 291 -9.53 7.55 8.15
C GLY A 291 -8.36 8.29 7.47
N ILE A 292 -7.55 7.57 6.69
CA ILE A 292 -6.43 8.17 5.93
C ILE A 292 -6.94 9.10 4.82
N ILE A 293 -7.97 8.70 4.07
CA ILE A 293 -8.52 9.52 2.98
C ILE A 293 -9.06 10.83 3.55
N ASN A 294 -9.83 10.77 4.63
CA ASN A 294 -10.40 11.96 5.27
C ASN A 294 -9.31 12.86 5.85
N GLN A 295 -8.28 12.29 6.47
CA GLN A 295 -7.13 13.07 6.95
C GLN A 295 -6.38 13.77 5.81
N LYS A 296 -6.10 13.07 4.70
CA LYS A 296 -5.45 13.67 3.52
C LYS A 296 -6.32 14.73 2.87
N LYS A 297 -7.63 14.50 2.80
CA LYS A 297 -8.58 15.48 2.24
C LYS A 297 -8.54 16.75 3.07
N ARG A 298 -8.64 16.65 4.40
CA ARG A 298 -8.51 17.81 5.32
C ARG A 298 -7.16 18.52 5.17
N GLY A 299 -6.06 17.76 5.19
CA GLY A 299 -4.73 18.37 5.15
C GLY A 299 -4.36 19.01 3.81
N ASN A 300 -4.92 18.54 2.69
CA ASN A 300 -4.62 19.07 1.35
C ASN A 300 -5.64 20.07 0.84
N GLN A 301 -6.75 20.28 1.57
CA GLN A 301 -7.79 21.21 1.14
C GLN A 301 -7.29 22.64 1.27
N ILE A 302 -7.45 23.42 0.20
CA ILE A 302 -7.17 24.85 0.20
C ILE A 302 -8.45 25.53 0.66
N HIS A 303 -8.45 26.06 1.88
CA HIS A 303 -9.58 26.76 2.48
C HIS A 303 -9.64 28.23 2.08
N GLY A 304 -8.47 28.83 1.85
CA GLY A 304 -8.30 30.20 1.38
C GLY A 304 -6.82 30.47 1.12
N LEU A 305 -6.52 31.62 0.54
CA LEU A 305 -5.16 32.09 0.26
C LEU A 305 -5.03 33.57 0.62
N SER A 306 -3.87 33.96 1.15
CA SER A 306 -3.50 35.37 1.24
C SER A 306 -3.01 35.86 -0.13
N VAL A 307 -3.75 36.78 -0.73
CA VAL A 307 -3.45 37.42 -2.02
C VAL A 307 -3.32 38.92 -1.77
N ASN A 308 -2.13 39.48 -2.01
CA ASN A 308 -1.81 40.90 -1.78
C ASN A 308 -2.16 41.41 -0.36
N GLY A 309 -2.00 40.57 0.66
CA GLY A 309 -2.32 40.91 2.05
C GLY A 309 -3.79 40.67 2.45
N CYS A 310 -4.68 40.38 1.51
CA CYS A 310 -6.08 40.07 1.76
C CYS A 310 -6.33 38.56 1.76
N TRP A 311 -7.19 38.07 2.67
CA TRP A 311 -7.56 36.65 2.72
C TRP A 311 -8.72 36.36 1.77
N VAL A 312 -8.51 35.47 0.80
CA VAL A 312 -9.48 35.11 -0.23
C VAL A 312 -9.95 33.68 -0.02
N THR A 313 -11.27 33.49 0.07
CA THR A 313 -11.93 32.18 0.23
C THR A 313 -12.78 31.77 -0.98
N ASP A 314 -13.08 32.72 -1.87
CA ASP A 314 -13.93 32.50 -3.04
C ASP A 314 -13.22 31.65 -4.12
N PRO A 315 -13.81 30.51 -4.56
CA PRO A 315 -13.15 29.58 -5.49
C PRO A 315 -12.65 30.18 -6.81
N PRO A 316 -13.41 31.02 -7.53
CA PRO A 316 -12.93 31.68 -8.75
C PRO A 316 -11.69 32.56 -8.49
N LEU A 317 -11.71 33.39 -7.45
CA LEU A 317 -10.57 34.25 -7.09
C LEU A 317 -9.33 33.44 -6.69
N ILE A 318 -9.51 32.34 -5.93
CA ILE A 318 -8.41 31.42 -5.60
C ILE A 318 -7.80 30.82 -6.87
N LYS A 319 -8.63 30.41 -7.84
CA LYS A 319 -8.18 29.84 -9.12
C LYS A 319 -7.42 30.85 -9.96
N GLU A 320 -7.91 32.09 -10.04
CA GLU A 320 -7.27 33.17 -10.79
C GLU A 320 -5.94 33.57 -10.17
N ALA A 321 -5.90 33.80 -8.85
CA ALA A 321 -4.65 34.10 -8.14
C ALA A 321 -3.61 32.99 -8.32
N SER A 322 -4.05 31.72 -8.29
CA SER A 322 -3.19 30.57 -8.56
C SER A 322 -2.66 30.55 -9.98
N LEU A 323 -3.53 30.81 -10.97
CA LEU A 323 -3.15 30.88 -12.38
C LEU A 323 -2.09 31.97 -12.60
N LEU A 324 -2.35 33.21 -12.17
CA LEU A 324 -1.44 34.34 -12.36
C LEU A 324 -0.10 34.10 -11.69
N PHE A 325 -0.11 33.59 -10.45
CA PHE A 325 1.12 33.26 -9.73
C PHE A 325 2.02 32.28 -10.50
N PHE A 326 1.47 31.19 -11.02
CA PHE A 326 2.26 30.20 -11.76
C PHE A 326 2.60 30.66 -13.18
N LYS A 327 1.71 31.39 -13.85
CA LYS A 327 1.97 31.96 -15.18
C LYS A 327 3.19 32.88 -15.15
N ASN A 328 3.18 33.88 -14.26
CA ASN A 328 4.30 34.83 -14.09
C ASN A 328 5.60 34.11 -13.69
N LYS A 329 5.49 33.02 -12.94
CA LYS A 329 6.64 32.22 -12.52
C LYS A 329 7.32 31.49 -13.69
N PHE A 330 6.57 31.07 -14.70
CA PHE A 330 7.10 30.36 -15.87
C PHE A 330 7.29 31.26 -17.12
N GLU A 331 7.13 32.58 -16.97
CA GLU A 331 7.45 33.52 -18.04
C GLU A 331 8.97 33.61 -18.31
N ALA A 332 9.30 33.90 -19.57
CA ALA A 332 10.68 34.09 -20.00
C ALA A 332 11.27 35.37 -19.39
N PHE A 333 12.59 35.41 -19.26
CA PHE A 333 13.28 36.64 -18.94
C PHE A 333 13.31 37.55 -20.18
N SER A 334 13.08 38.85 -19.99
CA SER A 334 12.93 39.82 -21.09
C SER A 334 14.24 40.43 -21.60
N GLY A 335 15.39 40.17 -20.97
CA GLY A 335 16.69 40.70 -21.37
C GLY A 335 17.68 39.64 -21.88
N THR A 336 18.82 40.07 -22.39
CA THR A 336 19.91 39.18 -22.84
C THR A 336 20.63 38.55 -21.65
N ARG A 337 20.84 37.23 -21.69
CA ARG A 337 21.62 36.49 -20.69
C ARG A 337 23.08 36.40 -21.12
N PRO A 338 24.05 36.47 -20.18
CA PRO A 338 25.44 36.17 -20.50
C PRO A 338 25.59 34.69 -20.85
N THR A 339 26.41 34.40 -21.85
CA THR A 339 26.75 33.02 -22.22
C THR A 339 27.78 32.46 -21.24
N PHE A 340 27.73 31.15 -21.01
CA PHE A 340 28.66 30.45 -20.13
C PHE A 340 29.43 29.41 -20.95
N HIS A 341 30.73 29.63 -21.16
CA HIS A 341 31.58 28.73 -21.95
C HIS A 341 32.77 28.25 -21.13
N SER A 342 33.03 26.93 -21.12
CA SER A 342 34.17 26.34 -20.43
C SER A 342 34.65 25.07 -21.12
N SER A 343 35.97 24.88 -21.20
CA SER A 343 36.60 23.65 -21.69
C SER A 343 36.65 22.54 -20.64
N LEU A 344 36.30 22.82 -19.38
CA LEU A 344 36.32 21.83 -18.29
C LEU A 344 35.10 20.90 -18.28
N PHE A 345 34.09 21.15 -19.11
CA PHE A 345 32.97 20.25 -19.26
C PHE A 345 33.44 18.90 -19.80
N LYS A 346 33.00 17.83 -19.15
CA LYS A 346 33.17 16.48 -19.67
C LYS A 346 32.22 16.27 -20.84
N THR A 347 32.71 15.59 -21.88
CA THR A 347 31.98 15.40 -23.12
C THR A 347 31.57 13.95 -23.34
N LEU A 348 30.44 13.74 -24.02
CA LEU A 348 30.04 12.43 -24.50
C LEU A 348 30.88 11.96 -25.70
N SER A 349 31.17 10.66 -25.76
CA SER A 349 31.77 10.03 -26.93
C SER A 349 30.75 9.88 -28.07
N ASN A 350 31.23 9.70 -29.31
CA ASN A 350 30.35 9.50 -30.47
C ASN A 350 29.43 8.27 -30.30
N VAL A 351 29.94 7.19 -29.70
CA VAL A 351 29.15 5.98 -29.41
C VAL A 351 28.02 6.28 -28.41
N GLN A 352 28.28 7.10 -27.39
CA GLN A 352 27.27 7.49 -26.41
C GLN A 352 26.19 8.39 -27.05
N GLN A 353 26.59 9.32 -27.91
CA GLN A 353 25.66 10.18 -28.66
C GLN A 353 24.73 9.34 -29.55
N GLN A 354 25.30 8.44 -30.36
CA GLN A 354 24.52 7.54 -31.21
C GLN A 354 23.57 6.64 -30.40
N SER A 355 23.99 6.16 -29.23
CA SER A 355 23.14 5.37 -28.34
C SER A 355 21.95 6.16 -27.80
N LEU A 356 22.11 7.46 -27.50
CA LEU A 356 21.00 8.33 -27.09
C LEU A 356 19.98 8.55 -28.20
N GLU A 357 20.43 8.61 -29.45
CA GLU A 357 19.64 9.03 -30.62
C GLU A 357 19.08 7.88 -31.47
N ALA A 358 19.41 6.63 -31.09
CA ALA A 358 18.95 5.42 -31.76
C ALA A 358 17.40 5.35 -31.89
N PRO A 359 16.85 4.65 -32.90
CA PRO A 359 15.40 4.49 -33.02
C PRO A 359 14.75 3.85 -31.79
N PHE A 360 13.53 4.27 -31.43
CA PHE A 360 12.82 3.70 -30.29
C PHE A 360 12.30 2.28 -30.60
N SER A 361 12.70 1.29 -29.81
CA SER A 361 12.22 -0.10 -29.98
C SER A 361 10.92 -0.37 -29.20
N GLU A 362 10.11 -1.34 -29.66
CA GLU A 362 8.91 -1.78 -28.91
C GLU A 362 9.29 -2.23 -27.49
N GLN A 363 10.40 -2.95 -27.34
CA GLN A 363 10.90 -3.46 -26.06
C GLN A 363 11.29 -2.32 -25.11
N GLU A 364 11.91 -1.26 -25.63
CA GLU A 364 12.25 -0.07 -24.87
C GLU A 364 11.01 0.66 -24.35
N ILE A 365 10.03 0.92 -25.21
CA ILE A 365 8.77 1.58 -24.85
C ILE A 365 7.98 0.74 -23.84
N LYS A 366 7.91 -0.58 -24.07
CA LYS A 366 7.30 -1.51 -23.12
C LYS A 366 8.01 -1.47 -21.76
N ARG A 367 9.35 -1.45 -21.74
CA ARG A 367 10.12 -1.32 -20.50
C ARG A 367 9.80 -0.02 -19.76
N ALA A 368 9.72 1.11 -20.47
CA ALA A 368 9.36 2.41 -19.89
C ALA A 368 7.99 2.39 -19.19
N ILE A 369 6.99 1.74 -19.80
CA ILE A 369 5.66 1.56 -19.21
C ILE A 369 5.72 0.65 -17.96
N TRP A 370 6.45 -0.48 -18.03
CA TRP A 370 6.48 -1.46 -16.95
C TRP A 370 7.24 -0.98 -15.72
N GLU A 371 8.33 -0.22 -15.90
CA GLU A 371 9.10 0.40 -14.82
C GLU A 371 8.31 1.47 -14.07
N CYS A 372 7.34 2.11 -14.73
CA CYS A 372 6.48 3.08 -14.07
C CYS A 372 5.40 2.40 -13.20
N GLY A 373 5.08 3.02 -12.06
CA GLY A 373 4.00 2.55 -11.18
C GLY A 373 2.63 2.66 -11.86
N GLY A 374 1.90 1.54 -11.95
CA GLY A 374 0.58 1.50 -12.60
C GLY A 374 -0.52 2.23 -11.82
N ASP A 375 -0.37 2.38 -10.50
CA ASP A 375 -1.34 2.98 -9.59
C ASP A 375 -1.12 4.48 -9.37
N LYS A 376 -0.22 5.13 -10.13
CA LYS A 376 0.07 6.56 -10.02
C LYS A 376 -1.10 7.42 -10.53
N SER A 377 -1.18 8.65 -10.02
CA SER A 377 -2.23 9.58 -10.47
C SER A 377 -1.97 9.96 -11.94
N PRO A 378 -3.01 9.92 -12.80
CA PRO A 378 -2.89 10.30 -14.20
C PRO A 378 -2.84 11.83 -14.35
N GLY A 379 -2.43 12.28 -15.53
CA GLY A 379 -2.52 13.68 -15.94
C GLY A 379 -3.91 14.01 -16.53
N PRO A 380 -4.01 15.05 -17.39
CA PRO A 380 -5.27 15.50 -18.00
C PRO A 380 -6.04 14.44 -18.81
N ASP A 381 -5.33 13.46 -19.37
CA ASP A 381 -5.91 12.32 -20.08
C ASP A 381 -6.73 11.39 -19.17
N GLY A 382 -6.40 11.31 -17.88
CA GLY A 382 -7.12 10.53 -16.87
C GLY A 382 -6.86 9.02 -16.89
N PHE A 383 -5.97 8.53 -17.76
CA PHE A 383 -5.58 7.11 -17.85
C PHE A 383 -4.27 6.86 -17.10
N SER A 384 -4.23 5.85 -16.23
CA SER A 384 -2.99 5.43 -15.55
C SER A 384 -2.19 4.47 -16.43
N LEU A 385 -0.89 4.29 -16.16
CA LEU A 385 -0.10 3.30 -16.91
C LEU A 385 -0.52 1.85 -16.63
N GLN A 386 -1.36 1.59 -15.62
CA GLN A 386 -1.99 0.28 -15.46
C GLN A 386 -2.95 -0.03 -16.63
N PHE A 387 -3.65 0.98 -17.17
CA PHE A 387 -4.44 0.84 -18.39
C PHE A 387 -3.57 0.40 -19.56
N PHE A 388 -2.40 1.04 -19.73
CA PHE A 388 -1.45 0.72 -20.81
C PHE A 388 -0.93 -0.72 -20.70
N LYS A 389 -0.65 -1.19 -19.48
CA LYS A 389 -0.25 -2.59 -19.23
C LYS A 389 -1.37 -3.59 -19.55
N ALA A 390 -2.60 -3.25 -19.18
CA ALA A 390 -3.77 -4.12 -19.39
C ALA A 390 -4.16 -4.25 -20.87
N PHE A 391 -4.03 -3.17 -21.64
CA PHE A 391 -4.47 -3.12 -23.04
C PHE A 391 -3.32 -3.01 -24.05
N TRP A 392 -2.09 -3.39 -23.67
CA TRP A 392 -0.90 -3.30 -24.51
C TRP A 392 -1.11 -3.89 -25.92
N SER A 393 -1.69 -5.09 -26.01
CA SER A 393 -1.95 -5.75 -27.30
C SER A 393 -2.89 -4.97 -28.21
N THR A 394 -3.82 -4.19 -27.63
CA THR A 394 -4.82 -3.40 -28.36
C THR A 394 -4.25 -2.06 -28.80
N ILE A 395 -3.49 -1.39 -27.93
CA ILE A 395 -3.13 0.02 -28.12
C ILE A 395 -1.71 0.21 -28.70
N LYS A 396 -0.84 -0.82 -28.67
CA LYS A 396 0.58 -0.67 -29.00
C LYS A 396 0.84 -0.17 -30.42
N GLY A 397 0.02 -0.59 -31.39
CA GLY A 397 0.22 -0.21 -32.80
C GLY A 397 0.10 1.30 -33.02
N ASP A 398 -0.94 1.91 -32.45
CA ASP A 398 -1.15 3.36 -32.52
C ASP A 398 -0.09 4.12 -31.70
N LEU A 399 0.27 3.60 -30.52
CA LEU A 399 1.30 4.21 -29.67
C LEU A 399 2.67 4.25 -30.34
N MET A 400 3.12 3.13 -30.91
CA MET A 400 4.43 3.04 -31.56
C MET A 400 4.48 3.92 -32.83
N ARG A 401 3.38 4.02 -33.57
CA ARG A 401 3.27 4.90 -34.74
C ARG A 401 3.49 6.37 -34.35
N ASP A 402 2.83 6.83 -33.30
CA ASP A 402 2.98 8.23 -32.85
C ASP A 402 4.35 8.51 -32.22
N ILE A 403 4.96 7.52 -31.55
CA ILE A 403 6.34 7.65 -31.07
C ILE A 403 7.33 7.76 -32.25
N LYS A 404 7.10 7.02 -33.33
CA LYS A 404 7.91 7.13 -34.54
C LYS A 404 7.76 8.50 -35.22
N LEU A 405 6.54 9.05 -35.25
CA LEU A 405 6.32 10.43 -35.73
C LEU A 405 7.07 11.46 -34.89
N PHE A 406 7.10 11.30 -33.56
CA PHE A 406 7.92 12.15 -32.69
C PHE A 406 9.42 11.98 -33.00
N GLU A 407 9.89 10.76 -33.21
CA GLU A 407 11.30 10.47 -33.56
C GLU A 407 11.73 11.15 -34.86
N ASP A 408 10.88 11.10 -35.89
CA ASP A 408 11.19 11.56 -37.24
C ASP A 408 11.00 13.08 -37.41
N HIS A 409 9.98 13.66 -36.76
CA HIS A 409 9.62 15.08 -36.95
C HIS A 409 9.87 15.97 -35.73
N THR A 410 10.25 15.40 -34.57
CA THR A 410 10.43 16.14 -33.32
C THR A 410 9.20 17.00 -32.96
N SER A 411 8.01 16.40 -33.01
CA SER A 411 6.77 17.08 -32.66
C SER A 411 5.88 16.21 -31.79
N LEU A 412 5.40 16.77 -30.68
CA LEU A 412 4.44 16.10 -29.79
C LEU A 412 2.98 16.37 -30.18
N GLY A 413 2.71 17.32 -31.07
CA GLY A 413 1.34 17.72 -31.45
C GLY A 413 0.58 18.43 -30.31
N GLN A 414 -0.38 19.29 -30.67
CA GLN A 414 -1.04 20.17 -29.70
C GLN A 414 -1.84 19.39 -28.63
N GLY A 415 -1.63 19.74 -27.35
CA GLY A 415 -2.37 19.20 -26.21
C GLY A 415 -1.98 17.77 -25.77
N SER A 416 -0.96 17.15 -26.37
CA SER A 416 -0.45 15.83 -25.96
C SER A 416 0.50 15.93 -24.74
N ASN A 417 1.12 17.09 -24.56
CA ASN A 417 2.06 17.41 -23.48
C ASN A 417 1.42 18.27 -22.36
N ALA A 418 0.09 18.22 -22.25
CA ALA A 418 -0.67 18.89 -21.20
C ALA A 418 -0.43 18.26 -19.82
N SER A 419 -0.40 19.08 -18.78
CA SER A 419 -0.15 18.65 -17.41
C SER A 419 -0.94 19.45 -16.38
N PHE A 420 -1.15 18.85 -15.20
CA PHE A 420 -1.72 19.56 -14.06
C PHE A 420 -0.67 19.86 -12.99
N ILE A 421 -0.63 21.08 -12.45
CA ILE A 421 0.09 21.36 -11.20
C ILE A 421 -0.85 21.06 -10.02
N THR A 422 -0.54 20.02 -9.25
CA THR A 422 -1.19 19.79 -7.95
C THR A 422 -0.36 20.43 -6.84
N LEU A 423 -1.03 21.03 -5.85
CA LEU A 423 -0.40 21.70 -4.72
C LEU A 423 -0.36 20.76 -3.50
N ILE A 424 0.83 20.61 -2.90
CA ILE A 424 1.03 19.82 -1.68
C ILE A 424 1.55 20.76 -0.57
N PRO A 425 0.87 20.89 0.57
CA PRO A 425 1.34 21.75 1.67
C PRO A 425 2.74 21.37 2.16
N LYS A 426 3.59 22.38 2.40
CA LYS A 426 4.91 22.23 3.02
C LYS A 426 4.86 22.36 4.55
N CYS A 427 3.92 23.16 5.06
CA CYS A 427 3.68 23.39 6.49
C CYS A 427 2.26 22.92 6.89
N ALA A 428 1.95 22.97 8.18
CA ALA A 428 0.65 22.56 8.72
C ALA A 428 -0.47 23.50 8.27
N ASP A 429 -0.21 24.80 8.33
CA ASP A 429 -1.18 25.87 8.07
C ASP A 429 -0.65 26.77 6.95
N PRO A 430 -0.81 26.36 5.67
CA PRO A 430 -0.34 27.16 4.54
C PRO A 430 -1.20 28.40 4.35
N LEU A 431 -0.56 29.57 4.21
CA LEU A 431 -1.24 30.85 4.01
C LEU A 431 -1.08 31.36 2.57
N SER A 432 0.04 31.03 1.93
CA SER A 432 0.42 31.50 0.60
C SER A 432 0.71 30.34 -0.36
N LEU A 433 0.61 30.58 -1.67
CA LEU A 433 1.04 29.64 -2.71
C LEU A 433 2.52 29.24 -2.60
N CYS A 434 3.36 30.05 -1.94
CA CYS A 434 4.75 29.72 -1.64
C CYS A 434 4.88 28.57 -0.62
N ASP A 435 3.88 28.39 0.25
CA ASP A 435 3.81 27.33 1.27
C ASP A 435 3.40 25.98 0.68
N TYR A 436 3.09 25.95 -0.62
CA TYR A 436 2.80 24.72 -1.36
C TYR A 436 3.99 24.30 -2.23
N ARG A 437 4.16 22.98 -2.36
CA ARG A 437 5.05 22.35 -3.34
C ARG A 437 4.23 22.02 -4.59
N PRO A 438 4.57 22.61 -5.75
CA PRO A 438 3.92 22.25 -7.01
C PRO A 438 4.43 20.88 -7.50
N VAL A 439 3.51 20.00 -7.91
CA VAL A 439 3.86 18.73 -8.56
C VAL A 439 3.09 18.60 -9.85
N SER A 440 3.80 18.38 -10.95
CA SER A 440 3.24 18.20 -12.29
C SER A 440 2.74 16.76 -12.49
N LEU A 441 1.45 16.61 -12.74
CA LEU A 441 0.82 15.39 -13.23
C LEU A 441 0.81 15.42 -14.75
N ILE A 442 1.89 14.93 -15.36
CA ILE A 442 2.03 14.84 -16.82
C ILE A 442 1.12 13.75 -17.41
N GLY A 443 0.59 14.00 -18.61
CA GLY A 443 -0.19 13.03 -19.39
C GLY A 443 0.56 11.72 -19.62
N SER A 444 -0.16 10.60 -19.68
CA SER A 444 0.42 9.27 -19.76
C SER A 444 1.12 8.99 -21.09
N PHE A 445 0.63 9.54 -22.21
CA PHE A 445 1.34 9.45 -23.50
C PHE A 445 2.73 10.08 -23.42
N TYR A 446 2.82 11.38 -23.10
CA TYR A 446 4.09 12.07 -22.94
C TYR A 446 4.98 11.43 -21.86
N LYS A 447 4.40 10.94 -20.75
CA LYS A 447 5.14 10.24 -19.69
C LYS A 447 5.90 9.02 -20.21
N VAL A 448 5.38 8.31 -21.21
CA VAL A 448 6.07 7.17 -21.82
C VAL A 448 7.31 7.64 -22.59
N ILE A 449 7.19 8.69 -23.40
CA ILE A 449 8.29 9.29 -24.16
C ILE A 449 9.37 9.81 -23.20
N ALA A 450 8.98 10.66 -22.24
CA ALA A 450 9.88 11.23 -21.25
C ALA A 450 10.60 10.14 -20.43
N LYS A 451 9.91 9.04 -20.09
CA LYS A 451 10.51 7.92 -19.37
C LYS A 451 11.50 7.12 -20.23
N ALA A 452 11.20 6.90 -21.51
CA ALA A 452 12.11 6.23 -22.44
C ALA A 452 13.39 7.06 -22.61
N MET A 453 13.26 8.36 -22.87
CA MET A 453 14.40 9.29 -22.94
C MET A 453 15.19 9.35 -21.62
N ALA A 454 14.52 9.46 -20.46
CA ALA A 454 15.19 9.43 -19.17
C ALA A 454 15.99 8.14 -18.94
N ASN A 455 15.51 6.99 -19.44
CA ASN A 455 16.22 5.73 -19.35
C ASN A 455 17.50 5.71 -20.19
N ARG A 456 17.49 6.33 -21.38
CA ARG A 456 18.70 6.51 -22.20
C ARG A 456 19.69 7.45 -21.53
N LEU A 457 19.22 8.61 -21.06
CA LEU A 457 20.06 9.61 -20.40
C LEU A 457 20.77 9.05 -19.17
N LYS A 458 20.08 8.19 -18.40
CA LYS A 458 20.65 7.53 -17.21
C LYS A 458 21.90 6.69 -17.51
N LEU A 459 22.08 6.20 -18.74
CA LEU A 459 23.23 5.39 -19.13
C LEU A 459 24.50 6.23 -19.32
N VAL A 460 24.35 7.50 -19.70
CA VAL A 460 25.48 8.36 -20.08
C VAL A 460 25.75 9.47 -19.08
N ILE A 461 24.74 9.92 -18.33
CA ILE A 461 24.83 11.13 -17.49
C ILE A 461 25.95 11.10 -16.44
N ASP A 462 26.29 9.92 -15.89
CA ASP A 462 27.37 9.79 -14.89
C ASP A 462 28.75 10.15 -15.45
N HIS A 463 28.93 10.08 -16.78
CA HIS A 463 30.17 10.45 -17.46
C HIS A 463 30.35 11.97 -17.56
N VAL A 464 29.26 12.74 -17.63
CA VAL A 464 29.33 14.20 -17.80
C VAL A 464 29.19 14.98 -16.49
N ILE A 465 28.60 14.38 -15.45
CA ILE A 465 28.39 15.04 -14.15
C ILE A 465 29.56 14.78 -13.18
N GLY A 466 30.07 15.85 -12.56
CA GLY A 466 31.17 15.84 -11.60
C GLY A 466 30.88 15.01 -10.34
N LYS A 467 31.94 14.52 -9.67
CA LYS A 467 31.83 13.63 -8.49
C LYS A 467 31.21 14.32 -7.26
N GLU A 468 31.20 15.65 -7.27
CA GLU A 468 30.67 16.51 -6.23
C GLU A 468 29.12 16.48 -6.16
N GLN A 469 28.45 16.08 -7.25
CA GLN A 469 27.01 15.91 -7.32
C GLN A 469 26.61 14.45 -7.02
N THR A 470 25.90 14.23 -5.93
CA THR A 470 25.49 12.88 -5.49
C THR A 470 23.98 12.61 -5.66
N GLY A 471 23.21 13.63 -6.04
CA GLY A 471 21.77 13.54 -6.27
C GLY A 471 21.40 12.83 -7.58
N PHE A 472 20.32 12.05 -7.56
CA PHE A 472 19.67 11.41 -8.72
C PHE A 472 20.50 10.48 -9.63
N LEU A 473 21.79 10.28 -9.36
CA LEU A 473 22.68 9.42 -10.13
C LEU A 473 22.71 7.98 -9.59
N LYS A 474 22.74 6.99 -10.50
CA LYS A 474 22.80 5.57 -10.12
C LYS A 474 24.17 5.28 -9.50
N GLY A 475 24.19 4.57 -8.37
CA GLY A 475 25.43 4.19 -7.68
C GLY A 475 25.93 5.22 -6.67
N ARG A 476 25.49 6.48 -6.75
CA ARG A 476 25.80 7.53 -5.78
C ARG A 476 24.77 7.55 -4.65
N SER A 477 25.23 7.69 -3.40
CA SER A 477 24.41 7.63 -2.19
C SER A 477 24.23 9.01 -1.57
N ILE A 478 22.98 9.32 -1.17
CA ILE A 478 22.63 10.53 -0.40
C ILE A 478 23.45 10.68 0.90
N LEU A 479 24.03 9.60 1.42
CA LEU A 479 24.80 9.61 2.67
C LEU A 479 26.26 10.02 2.46
N GLU A 480 26.75 10.10 1.22
CA GLU A 480 28.14 10.45 0.92
C GLU A 480 28.47 11.88 1.34
N GLY A 481 27.63 12.85 0.96
CA GLY A 481 27.80 14.24 1.37
C GLY A 481 27.84 14.41 2.90
N PRO A 482 26.85 13.90 3.65
CA PRO A 482 26.87 13.89 5.12
C PRO A 482 28.09 13.21 5.74
N LEU A 483 28.59 12.11 5.16
CA LEU A 483 29.83 11.47 5.62
C LEU A 483 31.05 12.38 5.40
N ILE A 484 31.22 12.90 4.18
CA ILE A 484 32.33 13.80 3.81
C ILE A 484 32.35 15.00 4.75
N ILE A 485 31.24 15.75 4.85
CA ILE A 485 31.24 16.99 5.66
C ILE A 485 31.45 16.70 7.15
N SER A 486 30.96 15.57 7.67
CA SER A 486 31.18 15.20 9.07
C SER A 486 32.66 14.90 9.35
N GLU A 487 33.33 14.21 8.43
CA GLU A 487 34.76 13.92 8.54
C GLU A 487 35.62 15.17 8.37
N VAL A 488 35.33 15.98 7.35
CA VAL A 488 36.04 17.25 7.08
C VAL A 488 35.92 18.20 8.28
N ILE A 489 34.72 18.38 8.86
CA ILE A 489 34.54 19.22 10.05
C ILE A 489 35.29 18.65 11.26
N SER A 490 35.26 17.34 11.47
CA SER A 490 35.94 16.70 12.61
C SER A 490 37.45 16.87 12.51
N TRP A 491 37.99 16.72 11.30
CA TRP A 491 39.40 16.96 11.02
C TRP A 491 39.78 18.43 11.13
N ALA A 492 39.01 19.36 10.54
CA ALA A 492 39.28 20.80 10.60
C ALA A 492 39.32 21.31 12.05
N LYS A 493 38.40 20.84 12.91
CA LYS A 493 38.41 21.12 14.35
C LYS A 493 39.67 20.59 15.02
N PHE A 494 40.07 19.36 14.72
CA PHE A 494 41.28 18.77 15.27
C PHE A 494 42.54 19.54 14.84
N ALA A 495 42.61 19.95 13.57
CA ALA A 495 43.69 20.73 13.00
C ALA A 495 43.63 22.23 13.36
N LYS A 496 42.64 22.66 14.18
CA LYS A 496 42.40 24.06 14.56
C LYS A 496 42.36 25.04 13.37
N ARG A 497 41.82 24.59 12.25
CA ARG A 497 41.69 25.42 11.04
C ARG A 497 40.56 26.43 11.17
N LYS A 498 40.72 27.55 10.46
CA LYS A 498 39.67 28.55 10.24
C LYS A 498 39.08 28.37 8.85
N ASP A 499 37.87 27.84 8.80
CA ASP A 499 37.16 27.51 7.55
C ASP A 499 35.70 27.98 7.62
N PHE A 500 35.03 28.13 6.48
CA PHE A 500 33.58 28.35 6.43
C PHE A 500 32.84 27.19 5.75
N VAL A 501 31.59 27.01 6.18
CA VAL A 501 30.59 26.20 5.46
C VAL A 501 29.43 27.12 5.12
N PHE A 502 29.15 27.29 3.83
CA PHE A 502 28.04 28.08 3.34
C PHE A 502 26.96 27.16 2.78
N LYS A 503 25.87 27.04 3.53
CA LYS A 503 24.68 26.28 3.14
C LYS A 503 23.75 27.18 2.33
N VAL A 504 23.54 26.80 1.07
CA VAL A 504 22.79 27.58 0.09
C VAL A 504 21.44 26.97 -0.20
N ASP A 505 20.43 27.82 -0.32
CA ASP A 505 19.06 27.46 -0.73
C ASP A 505 18.75 28.16 -2.06
N PHE A 506 18.35 27.41 -3.09
CA PHE A 506 17.96 27.99 -4.38
C PHE A 506 16.48 28.37 -4.38
N ASP A 507 16.16 29.56 -4.88
CA ASP A 507 14.77 29.98 -5.02
C ASP A 507 14.10 29.22 -6.17
N LYS A 508 13.21 28.31 -5.81
CA LYS A 508 12.34 27.55 -6.73
C LYS A 508 13.17 26.91 -7.87
N ALA A 509 14.26 26.24 -7.52
CA ALA A 509 15.30 25.71 -8.43
C ALA A 509 14.78 25.14 -9.76
N PHE A 510 13.85 24.18 -9.74
CA PHE A 510 13.32 23.56 -10.95
C PHE A 510 12.58 24.55 -11.86
N ASP A 511 11.90 25.54 -11.30
CA ASP A 511 11.01 26.44 -12.05
C ASP A 511 11.75 27.57 -12.76
N SER A 512 13.03 27.79 -12.41
CA SER A 512 13.81 28.98 -12.80
C SER A 512 14.86 28.70 -13.89
N VAL A 513 15.10 27.43 -14.24
CA VAL A 513 16.12 27.03 -15.22
C VAL A 513 15.82 27.64 -16.60
N SER A 514 16.80 28.37 -17.16
CA SER A 514 16.73 28.86 -18.53
C SER A 514 16.92 27.71 -19.53
N TRP A 515 16.03 27.62 -20.52
CA TRP A 515 16.11 26.59 -21.57
C TRP A 515 17.26 26.83 -22.54
N GLU A 516 17.57 28.10 -22.83
CA GLU A 516 18.71 28.48 -23.68
C GLU A 516 20.03 28.05 -23.04
N TYR A 517 20.22 28.40 -21.77
CA TYR A 517 21.39 27.98 -20.99
C TYR A 517 21.51 26.45 -20.91
N LEU A 518 20.40 25.74 -20.69
CA LEU A 518 20.41 24.28 -20.63
C LEU A 518 20.87 23.68 -21.97
N ASP A 519 20.42 24.25 -23.10
CA ASP A 519 20.84 23.82 -24.42
C ASP A 519 22.33 24.12 -24.68
N GLU A 520 22.83 25.29 -24.28
CA GLU A 520 24.25 25.67 -24.36
C GLU A 520 25.15 24.72 -23.55
N VAL A 521 24.74 24.32 -22.35
CA VAL A 521 25.50 23.35 -21.53
C VAL A 521 25.49 21.96 -22.17
N MET A 522 24.34 21.52 -22.71
CA MET A 522 24.25 20.25 -23.43
C MET A 522 25.13 20.24 -24.70
N GLU A 523 25.21 21.37 -25.40
CA GLU A 523 26.11 21.54 -26.55
C GLU A 523 27.57 21.36 -26.16
N GLN A 524 28.01 22.03 -25.10
CA GLN A 524 29.39 21.92 -24.60
C GLN A 524 29.73 20.50 -24.11
N MET A 525 28.75 19.78 -23.55
CA MET A 525 28.88 18.36 -23.19
C MET A 525 28.80 17.40 -24.40
N ARG A 526 28.68 17.92 -25.63
CA ARG A 526 28.52 17.17 -26.88
C ARG A 526 27.31 16.24 -26.90
N PHE A 527 26.16 16.69 -26.40
CA PHE A 527 24.90 16.02 -26.73
C PHE A 527 24.55 16.26 -28.20
N GLY A 528 24.14 15.20 -28.90
CA GLY A 528 23.82 15.29 -30.32
C GLY A 528 22.63 16.21 -30.63
N GLN A 529 22.60 16.74 -31.85
CA GLN A 529 21.63 17.75 -32.26
C GLN A 529 20.19 17.21 -32.26
N LYS A 530 19.99 15.93 -32.58
CA LYS A 530 18.67 15.31 -32.57
C LYS A 530 18.15 15.22 -31.13
N TRP A 531 19.00 14.80 -30.20
CA TRP A 531 18.67 14.75 -28.77
C TRP A 531 18.28 16.13 -28.21
N ARG A 532 19.07 17.15 -28.50
CA ARG A 532 18.80 18.54 -28.07
C ARG A 532 17.45 19.04 -28.58
N ARG A 533 17.12 18.80 -29.85
CA ARG A 533 15.81 19.13 -30.44
C ARG A 533 14.67 18.40 -29.73
N TRP A 534 14.82 17.11 -29.42
CA TRP A 534 13.81 16.36 -28.66
C TRP A 534 13.58 16.96 -27.26
N ILE A 535 14.64 17.36 -26.55
CA ILE A 535 14.53 18.02 -25.24
C ILE A 535 13.82 19.37 -25.37
N LYS A 536 14.21 20.18 -26.36
CA LYS A 536 13.56 21.47 -26.64
C LYS A 536 12.06 21.31 -26.85
N GLU A 537 11.64 20.40 -27.74
CA GLU A 537 10.23 20.10 -28.00
C GLU A 537 9.49 19.62 -26.74
N CYS A 538 10.13 18.76 -25.94
CA CYS A 538 9.55 18.27 -24.67
C CYS A 538 9.27 19.38 -23.65
N LEU A 539 10.06 20.45 -23.67
CA LEU A 539 9.94 21.60 -22.78
C LEU A 539 8.97 22.64 -23.35
N SER A 540 9.13 23.05 -24.60
CA SER A 540 8.37 24.16 -25.21
C SER A 540 6.92 23.83 -25.55
N SER A 541 6.60 22.56 -25.83
CA SER A 541 5.22 22.15 -26.13
C SER A 541 4.35 21.96 -24.88
N ALA A 542 4.90 22.16 -23.68
CA ALA A 542 4.21 21.91 -22.43
C ALA A 542 3.13 22.96 -22.12
N SER A 543 1.90 22.49 -21.94
CA SER A 543 0.77 23.28 -21.45
C SER A 543 0.37 22.84 -20.03
N VAL A 544 -0.09 23.78 -19.21
CA VAL A 544 -0.26 23.59 -17.77
C VAL A 544 -1.55 24.21 -17.26
N SER A 545 -2.27 23.49 -16.39
CA SER A 545 -3.35 24.04 -15.56
C SER A 545 -3.10 23.74 -14.07
N VAL A 546 -3.52 24.63 -13.18
CA VAL A 546 -3.37 24.44 -11.72
C VAL A 546 -4.61 23.73 -11.17
N LEU A 547 -4.43 22.65 -10.42
CA LEU A 547 -5.52 21.93 -9.75
C LEU A 547 -5.77 22.50 -8.36
N ILE A 548 -6.92 23.13 -8.17
CA ILE A 548 -7.41 23.67 -6.90
C ILE A 548 -8.57 22.81 -6.43
N ASN A 549 -8.40 22.11 -5.30
CA ASN A 549 -9.39 21.22 -4.69
C ASN A 549 -10.02 20.20 -5.67
N GLY A 550 -9.26 19.76 -6.67
CA GLY A 550 -9.68 18.77 -7.67
C GLY A 550 -10.26 19.35 -8.96
N SER A 551 -10.40 20.68 -9.07
CA SER A 551 -10.84 21.37 -10.28
C SER A 551 -9.69 22.16 -10.92
N PRO A 552 -9.49 22.06 -12.25
CA PRO A 552 -8.43 22.80 -12.94
C PRO A 552 -8.77 24.29 -13.13
N SER A 553 -7.74 25.13 -13.21
CA SER A 553 -7.77 26.48 -13.77
C SER A 553 -7.81 26.45 -15.31
N SER A 554 -7.81 27.62 -15.95
CA SER A 554 -7.46 27.74 -17.37
C SER A 554 -6.01 27.32 -17.63
N GLU A 555 -5.70 27.00 -18.89
CA GLU A 555 -4.41 26.52 -19.34
C GLU A 555 -3.47 27.67 -19.75
N PHE A 556 -2.18 27.52 -19.48
CA PHE A 556 -1.12 28.43 -19.93
C PHE A 556 0.14 27.66 -20.38
N HIS A 557 1.04 28.31 -21.10
CA HIS A 557 2.28 27.72 -21.62
C HIS A 557 3.49 28.10 -20.76
N MET A 558 4.44 27.17 -20.62
CA MET A 558 5.71 27.42 -19.96
C MET A 558 6.71 28.04 -20.94
N LYS A 559 7.58 28.93 -20.45
CA LYS A 559 8.71 29.49 -21.23
C LYS A 559 10.08 29.31 -20.56
N ARG A 560 10.10 28.75 -19.34
CA ARG A 560 11.31 28.38 -18.59
C ARG A 560 10.99 27.28 -17.58
N GLY A 561 12.03 26.73 -16.96
CA GLY A 561 11.93 25.74 -15.89
C GLY A 561 11.64 24.33 -16.39
N VAL A 562 11.76 23.37 -15.49
CA VAL A 562 11.54 21.94 -15.71
C VAL A 562 10.45 21.43 -14.77
N ARG A 563 9.56 20.57 -15.27
CA ARG A 563 8.34 20.16 -14.55
C ARG A 563 8.63 19.18 -13.42
N GLN A 564 8.36 19.57 -12.17
CA GLN A 564 8.55 18.72 -10.99
C GLN A 564 7.57 17.54 -10.99
N GLY A 565 8.02 16.36 -11.41
CA GLY A 565 7.17 15.16 -11.59
C GLY A 565 7.36 14.49 -12.96
N ASP A 566 8.07 15.17 -13.86
CA ASP A 566 8.55 14.64 -15.13
C ASP A 566 9.75 13.70 -14.91
N PRO A 567 9.79 12.49 -15.52
CA PRO A 567 10.93 11.58 -15.45
C PRO A 567 12.27 12.18 -15.89
N MET A 568 12.28 13.16 -16.82
CA MET A 568 13.51 13.79 -17.32
C MET A 568 13.99 14.96 -16.46
N ALA A 569 13.08 15.68 -15.83
CA ALA A 569 13.40 16.93 -15.11
C ALA A 569 14.56 16.82 -14.11
N PRO A 570 14.70 15.75 -13.29
CA PRO A 570 15.83 15.62 -12.38
C PRO A 570 17.18 15.63 -13.10
N PHE A 571 17.29 14.95 -14.24
CA PHE A 571 18.54 14.84 -15.00
C PHE A 571 18.89 16.13 -15.74
N LEU A 572 17.89 16.79 -16.33
CA LEU A 572 18.08 18.10 -16.96
C LEU A 572 18.52 19.16 -15.94
N PHE A 573 17.98 19.09 -14.72
CA PHE A 573 18.43 19.95 -13.63
C PHE A 573 19.90 19.68 -13.26
N LEU A 574 20.34 18.41 -13.21
CA LEU A 574 21.75 18.10 -12.95
C LEU A 574 22.68 18.69 -14.02
N ILE A 575 22.31 18.60 -15.30
CA ILE A 575 23.08 19.17 -16.41
C ILE A 575 23.21 20.69 -16.23
N ALA A 576 22.10 21.39 -15.96
CA ALA A 576 22.15 22.83 -15.69
C ALA A 576 22.99 23.17 -14.44
N ALA A 577 22.87 22.38 -13.36
CA ALA A 577 23.62 22.60 -12.13
C ALA A 577 25.13 22.32 -12.26
N GLU A 578 25.54 21.46 -13.21
CA GLU A 578 26.96 21.14 -13.42
C GLU A 578 27.78 22.38 -13.80
N GLY A 579 27.19 23.35 -14.49
CA GLY A 579 27.87 24.61 -14.79
C GLY A 579 28.34 25.37 -13.54
N LEU A 580 27.67 25.21 -12.39
CA LEU A 580 28.14 25.78 -11.13
C LEU A 580 29.38 25.06 -10.60
N SER A 581 29.41 23.72 -10.70
CA SER A 581 30.59 22.91 -10.36
C SER A 581 31.78 23.29 -11.22
N ILE A 582 31.56 23.54 -12.52
CA ILE A 582 32.60 23.97 -13.46
C ILE A 582 33.10 25.38 -13.13
N ALA A 583 32.21 26.34 -12.89
CA ALA A 583 32.59 27.70 -12.51
C ALA A 583 33.47 27.73 -11.24
N LEU A 584 33.19 26.85 -10.26
CA LEU A 584 34.02 26.72 -9.06
C LEU A 584 35.38 26.07 -9.34
N LYS A 585 35.45 25.12 -10.27
CA LYS A 585 36.72 24.49 -10.69
C LYS A 585 37.62 25.51 -11.39
N GLU A 586 37.08 26.32 -12.29
CA GLU A 586 37.83 27.42 -12.92
C GLU A 586 38.27 28.46 -11.90
N ALA A 587 37.37 28.91 -11.01
CA ALA A 587 37.72 29.87 -9.97
C ALA A 587 38.84 29.36 -9.05
N ARG A 588 38.95 28.05 -8.85
CA ARG A 588 40.05 27.43 -8.10
C ARG A 588 41.34 27.35 -8.89
N GLN A 589 41.27 26.99 -10.18
CA GLN A 589 42.45 26.97 -11.06
C GLN A 589 43.10 28.35 -11.19
N VAL A 590 42.29 29.41 -11.21
CA VAL A 590 42.76 30.80 -11.26
C VAL A 590 43.12 31.37 -9.87
N GLY A 591 42.83 30.65 -8.78
CA GLY A 591 43.12 31.10 -7.40
C GLY A 591 42.17 32.17 -6.85
N VAL A 592 41.01 32.37 -7.47
CA VAL A 592 39.97 33.31 -7.00
C VAL A 592 39.16 32.72 -5.84
N PHE A 593 39.02 31.40 -5.78
CA PHE A 593 38.33 30.67 -4.71
C PHE A 593 39.22 29.56 -4.15
N HIS A 594 39.23 29.42 -2.82
CA HIS A 594 40.02 28.41 -2.11
C HIS A 594 39.11 27.50 -1.29
N GLY A 595 39.07 26.21 -1.64
CA GLY A 595 38.42 25.15 -0.87
C GLY A 595 39.32 24.63 0.25
N ILE A 596 38.84 23.62 0.99
CA ILE A 596 39.64 22.97 2.04
C ILE A 596 40.53 21.89 1.41
N LYS A 597 41.85 22.09 1.42
CA LYS A 597 42.85 21.09 1.02
C LYS A 597 43.05 20.05 2.13
N LEU A 598 42.74 18.79 1.83
CA LEU A 598 42.91 17.67 2.77
C LEU A 598 44.35 17.15 2.78
N PRO A 599 44.83 16.53 3.88
CA PRO A 599 46.22 16.08 4.02
C PRO A 599 46.55 14.88 3.12
N ASN A 600 47.81 14.45 3.09
CA ASN A 600 48.26 13.22 2.42
C ASN A 600 47.93 13.17 0.92
N GLY A 601 48.07 14.30 0.21
CA GLY A 601 47.70 14.40 -1.21
C GLY A 601 46.21 14.26 -1.49
N GLY A 602 45.37 14.48 -0.47
CA GLY A 602 43.92 14.35 -0.56
C GLY A 602 43.23 15.37 -1.46
N PRO A 603 41.96 15.12 -1.81
CA PRO A 603 41.21 16.06 -2.64
C PRO A 603 40.94 17.36 -1.89
N GLU A 604 40.93 18.48 -2.61
CA GLU A 604 40.44 19.75 -2.08
C GLU A 604 38.92 19.83 -2.24
N VAL A 605 38.22 19.94 -1.11
CA VAL A 605 36.77 19.96 -1.03
C VAL A 605 36.27 21.40 -1.04
N SER A 606 35.55 21.78 -2.10
CA SER A 606 35.00 23.13 -2.30
C SER A 606 33.48 23.18 -2.26
N HIS A 607 32.82 22.10 -2.68
CA HIS A 607 31.36 22.03 -2.71
C HIS A 607 30.87 20.58 -2.65
N LEU A 608 29.65 20.40 -2.14
CA LEU A 608 28.90 19.16 -2.14
C LEU A 608 27.48 19.47 -2.60
N LEU A 609 27.02 18.78 -3.64
CA LEU A 609 25.70 18.97 -4.22
C LEU A 609 24.86 17.70 -4.06
N TYR A 610 23.59 17.89 -3.73
CA TYR A 610 22.55 16.87 -3.82
C TYR A 610 21.33 17.49 -4.50
N ALA A 611 21.32 17.46 -5.83
CA ALA A 611 20.40 18.25 -6.63
C ALA A 611 20.46 19.74 -6.25
N ASP A 612 19.37 20.31 -5.74
CA ASP A 612 19.24 21.70 -5.31
C ASP A 612 19.80 21.98 -3.91
N ASP A 613 20.04 20.96 -3.08
CA ASP A 613 20.73 21.14 -1.80
C ASP A 613 22.24 21.32 -2.05
N ALA A 614 22.78 22.51 -1.75
CA ALA A 614 24.19 22.85 -1.98
C ALA A 614 24.91 23.29 -0.69
N LEU A 615 26.09 22.71 -0.47
CA LEU A 615 27.06 23.19 0.51
C LEU A 615 28.32 23.65 -0.21
N PHE A 616 28.77 24.87 0.09
CA PHE A 616 30.08 25.37 -0.30
C PHE A 616 30.99 25.43 0.91
N ILE A 617 32.26 25.11 0.72
CA ILE A 617 33.23 24.92 1.78
C ILE A 617 34.53 25.60 1.33
N GLY A 618 35.14 26.38 2.20
CA GLY A 618 36.39 27.07 1.85
C GLY A 618 37.11 27.67 3.05
N ASP A 619 38.34 28.14 2.80
CA ASP A 619 39.16 28.81 3.79
C ASP A 619 38.44 30.08 4.30
N TRP A 620 38.51 30.32 5.61
CA TRP A 620 37.89 31.51 6.21
C TRP A 620 38.57 32.79 5.72
N SER A 621 37.87 33.52 4.86
CA SER A 621 38.30 34.84 4.38
C SER A 621 37.10 35.61 3.83
N PHE A 622 37.01 36.90 4.16
CA PHE A 622 35.99 37.80 3.62
C PHE A 622 36.05 37.87 2.09
N THR A 623 37.27 37.89 1.53
CA THR A 623 37.50 37.89 0.08
C THR A 623 37.00 36.59 -0.54
N ASN A 624 37.37 35.44 0.04
CA ASN A 624 36.98 34.12 -0.48
C ASN A 624 35.46 33.93 -0.51
N ALA A 625 34.77 34.31 0.58
CA ALA A 625 33.31 34.24 0.68
C ALA A 625 32.60 35.25 -0.25
N ARG A 626 33.16 36.45 -0.43
CA ARG A 626 32.65 37.43 -1.41
C ARG A 626 32.81 36.94 -2.84
N ASN A 627 33.94 36.32 -3.18
CA ASN A 627 34.17 35.72 -4.48
C ASN A 627 33.19 34.60 -4.78
N LEU A 628 32.89 33.73 -3.80
CA LEU A 628 31.84 32.73 -3.93
C LEU A 628 30.48 33.36 -4.26
N THR A 629 30.12 34.44 -3.58
CA THR A 629 28.84 35.15 -3.83
C THR A 629 28.79 35.78 -5.22
N ARG A 630 29.93 36.28 -5.73
CA ARG A 630 30.06 36.75 -7.11
C ARG A 630 29.88 35.62 -8.13
N ILE A 631 30.51 34.47 -7.91
CA ILE A 631 30.35 33.28 -8.75
C ILE A 631 28.88 32.85 -8.80
N LEU A 632 28.21 32.78 -7.65
CA LEU A 632 26.79 32.45 -7.57
C LEU A 632 25.90 33.46 -8.32
N ARG A 633 26.26 34.75 -8.29
CA ARG A 633 25.55 35.78 -9.05
C ARG A 633 25.76 35.63 -10.56
N CYS A 634 26.98 35.41 -11.02
CA CYS A 634 27.26 35.17 -12.44
C CYS A 634 26.52 33.92 -12.94
N PHE A 635 26.54 32.85 -12.15
CA PHE A 635 25.79 31.63 -12.45
C PHE A 635 24.29 31.88 -12.53
N HIS A 636 23.71 32.70 -11.63
CA HIS A 636 22.31 33.09 -11.69
C HIS A 636 21.96 33.84 -12.99
N LEU A 637 22.80 34.79 -13.40
CA LEU A 637 22.56 35.58 -14.62
C LEU A 637 22.53 34.70 -15.88
N ALA A 638 23.43 33.72 -15.97
CA ALA A 638 23.44 32.76 -17.08
C ALA A 638 22.28 31.75 -16.98
N SER A 639 22.23 30.99 -15.88
CA SER A 639 21.33 29.82 -15.74
C SER A 639 19.88 30.15 -15.38
N GLY A 640 19.63 31.33 -14.81
CA GLY A 640 18.36 31.67 -14.17
C GLY A 640 18.23 31.18 -12.72
N LEU A 641 19.13 30.31 -12.23
CA LEU A 641 19.06 29.76 -10.88
C LEU A 641 19.50 30.79 -9.83
N LYS A 642 18.52 31.38 -9.14
CA LYS A 642 18.76 32.38 -8.10
C LYS A 642 18.98 31.74 -6.74
N VAL A 643 20.01 32.17 -6.02
CA VAL A 643 20.20 31.83 -4.61
C VAL A 643 19.30 32.69 -3.73
N ASN A 644 18.64 32.06 -2.77
CA ASN A 644 17.91 32.72 -1.70
C ASN A 644 18.85 33.00 -0.52
N LEU A 645 19.51 34.16 -0.54
CA LEU A 645 20.47 34.55 0.52
C LEU A 645 19.80 34.65 1.89
N HIS A 646 18.54 35.10 1.97
CA HIS A 646 17.76 35.16 3.22
C HIS A 646 17.44 33.80 3.84
N LYS A 647 17.50 32.70 3.08
CA LYS A 647 17.38 31.33 3.60
C LYS A 647 18.73 30.62 3.74
N SER A 648 19.76 31.14 3.08
CA SER A 648 21.11 30.61 3.13
C SER A 648 21.78 30.95 4.47
N LYS A 649 22.70 30.09 4.90
CA LYS A 649 23.39 30.21 6.19
C LYS A 649 24.88 30.02 6.02
N ILE A 650 25.68 30.94 6.56
CA ILE A 650 27.13 30.78 6.67
C ILE A 650 27.53 30.39 8.09
N LEU A 651 28.42 29.41 8.20
CA LEU A 651 28.94 28.87 9.45
C LEU A 651 30.46 29.04 9.46
N GLY A 652 31.02 29.44 10.61
CA GLY A 652 32.47 29.44 10.85
C GLY A 652 32.92 28.19 11.61
N LEU A 653 34.08 27.64 11.23
CA LEU A 653 34.79 26.59 11.94
C LEU A 653 36.06 27.19 12.54
N GLY A 654 36.23 27.12 13.87
CA GLY A 654 37.39 27.72 14.54
C GLY A 654 37.39 29.25 14.54
N VAL A 655 36.22 29.86 14.38
CA VAL A 655 36.00 31.31 14.26
C VAL A 655 34.92 31.75 15.24
N ASP A 656 35.08 32.95 15.81
CA ASP A 656 34.14 33.52 16.77
C ASP A 656 32.80 33.93 16.12
N ASP A 657 31.71 33.75 16.85
CA ASP A 657 30.34 34.00 16.36
C ASP A 657 30.11 35.47 15.94
N SER A 658 30.85 36.42 16.53
CA SER A 658 30.81 37.83 16.15
C SER A 658 31.35 38.06 14.74
N GLU A 659 32.43 37.37 14.37
CA GLU A 659 33.04 37.44 13.04
C GLU A 659 32.17 36.76 12.00
N VAL A 660 31.54 35.62 12.36
CA VAL A 660 30.54 34.95 11.52
C VAL A 660 29.35 35.84 11.25
N SER A 661 28.83 36.51 12.27
CA SER A 661 27.71 37.44 12.13
C SER A 661 28.08 38.65 11.26
N ARG A 662 29.31 39.15 11.38
CA ARG A 662 29.83 40.23 10.52
C ARG A 662 29.86 39.81 9.05
N LEU A 663 30.41 38.63 8.75
CA LEU A 663 30.46 38.12 7.37
C LEU A 663 29.05 37.86 6.82
N ALA A 664 28.17 37.24 7.61
CA ALA A 664 26.78 36.97 7.22
C ALA A 664 26.04 38.26 6.80
N ARG A 665 26.20 39.34 7.57
CA ARG A 665 25.63 40.65 7.25
C ARG A 665 26.16 41.23 5.93
N ILE A 666 27.46 41.10 5.66
CA ILE A 666 28.05 41.56 4.38
C ILE A 666 27.51 40.77 3.19
N LEU A 667 27.28 39.47 3.38
CA LEU A 667 26.75 38.58 2.33
C LEU A 667 25.22 38.64 2.20
N ASN A 668 24.53 39.40 3.05
CA ASN A 668 23.06 39.41 3.17
C ASN A 668 22.47 38.01 3.39
N CYS A 669 23.16 37.18 4.17
CA CYS A 669 22.70 35.85 4.58
C CYS A 669 22.62 35.72 6.10
N ASN A 670 22.11 34.60 6.60
CA ASN A 670 22.01 34.38 8.04
C ASN A 670 23.30 33.75 8.59
N SER A 671 23.65 34.07 9.84
CA SER A 671 24.64 33.30 10.59
C SER A 671 24.06 31.92 10.96
N GLY A 672 24.91 30.90 10.89
CA GLY A 672 24.62 29.55 11.36
C GLY A 672 25.71 29.07 12.30
N ALA A 673 25.40 28.03 13.08
CA ALA A 673 26.31 27.43 14.04
C ALA A 673 26.26 25.90 13.95
N LEU A 674 27.28 25.24 14.51
CA LEU A 674 27.23 23.81 14.74
C LEU A 674 26.45 23.52 16.03
N PRO A 675 25.58 22.48 16.04
CA PRO A 675 25.28 21.57 14.94
C PRO A 675 24.24 22.13 13.95
N PHE A 676 24.26 21.63 12.71
CA PHE A 676 23.24 21.96 11.69
C PHE A 676 22.70 20.70 10.99
N THR A 677 21.58 20.83 10.28
CA THR A 677 21.00 19.73 9.50
C THR A 677 21.39 19.82 8.03
N TYR A 678 21.90 18.72 7.47
CA TYR A 678 22.19 18.55 6.05
C TYR A 678 21.58 17.24 5.52
N LEU A 679 20.81 17.34 4.44
CA LEU A 679 20.03 16.23 3.85
C LEU A 679 19.13 15.47 4.84
N GLY A 680 18.77 16.11 5.97
CA GLY A 680 17.97 15.51 7.03
C GLY A 680 18.77 14.76 8.11
N LEU A 681 20.11 14.80 8.07
CA LEU A 681 20.98 14.28 9.14
C LEU A 681 21.63 15.43 9.93
N PRO A 682 21.83 15.25 11.25
CA PRO A 682 22.56 16.20 12.07
C PRO A 682 24.07 16.11 11.78
N ILE A 683 24.69 17.25 11.52
CA ILE A 683 26.14 17.41 11.30
C ILE A 683 26.73 18.14 12.50
N GLY A 684 27.86 17.66 13.02
CA GLY A 684 28.52 18.22 14.20
C GLY A 684 27.95 17.79 15.55
N VAL A 685 26.98 16.85 15.57
CA VAL A 685 26.40 16.28 16.81
C VAL A 685 27.12 14.96 17.16
N SER A 686 27.35 14.73 18.45
CA SER A 686 27.74 13.40 18.94
C SER A 686 26.53 12.47 18.98
N MET A 687 26.43 11.59 17.98
CA MET A 687 25.36 10.59 17.87
C MET A 687 25.54 9.40 18.83
N ASN A 688 26.59 9.39 19.66
CA ASN A 688 26.74 8.43 20.75
C ASN A 688 25.84 8.75 21.96
N ARG A 689 25.32 9.98 22.06
CA ARG A 689 24.43 10.39 23.15
C ARG A 689 22.99 9.99 22.84
N CYS A 690 22.28 9.41 23.81
CA CYS A 690 20.88 9.00 23.65
C CYS A 690 19.94 10.18 23.32
N SER A 691 20.20 11.37 23.87
CA SER A 691 19.40 12.58 23.62
C SER A 691 19.39 13.00 22.15
N SER A 692 20.50 12.77 21.41
CA SER A 692 20.62 13.08 19.99
C SER A 692 19.65 12.28 19.10
N TRP A 693 19.02 11.23 19.62
CA TRP A 693 18.08 10.36 18.90
C TRP A 693 16.61 10.70 19.14
N ALA A 694 16.30 11.71 19.95
CA ALA A 694 14.93 12.17 20.21
C ALA A 694 14.10 12.39 18.94
N PRO A 695 14.62 13.04 17.86
CA PRO A 695 13.83 13.24 16.64
C PRO A 695 13.32 11.94 16.00
N ILE A 696 14.08 10.84 16.09
CA ILE A 696 13.65 9.55 15.55
C ILE A 696 12.60 8.90 16.45
N ILE A 697 12.83 8.95 17.77
CA ILE A 697 11.89 8.41 18.76
C ILE A 697 10.53 9.10 18.62
N ASP A 698 10.51 10.42 18.47
CA ASP A 698 9.30 11.20 18.29
C ASP A 698 8.63 10.92 16.93
N LYS A 699 9.42 10.68 15.88
CA LYS A 699 8.89 10.25 14.57
C LYS A 699 8.20 8.89 14.66
N PHE A 700 8.73 7.94 15.44
CA PHE A 700 8.05 6.67 15.72
C PHE A 700 6.73 6.92 16.46
N ARG A 701 6.75 7.70 17.55
CA ARG A 701 5.55 8.03 18.35
C ARG A 701 4.46 8.74 17.54
N SER A 702 4.84 9.74 16.72
CA SER A 702 3.94 10.50 15.84
C SER A 702 3.29 9.63 14.75
N LYS A 703 3.95 8.55 14.31
CA LYS A 703 3.32 7.59 13.39
C LYS A 703 2.29 6.71 14.09
N LEU A 704 2.56 6.30 15.32
CA LEU A 704 1.64 5.48 16.11
C LEU A 704 0.33 6.20 16.43
N SER A 705 0.39 7.50 16.77
CA SER A 705 -0.82 8.30 17.04
C SER A 705 -1.78 8.34 15.85
N LYS A 706 -1.25 8.29 14.62
CA LYS A 706 -2.05 8.31 13.38
C LYS A 706 -2.72 6.98 13.04
N TRP A 707 -2.15 5.85 13.46
CA TRP A 707 -2.63 4.54 13.03
C TRP A 707 -3.69 3.93 13.93
N LYS A 708 -4.04 4.57 15.06
CA LYS A 708 -4.97 4.08 16.10
C LYS A 708 -5.00 2.55 16.16
N ALA A 709 -4.17 1.93 17.00
CA ALA A 709 -3.93 0.48 17.01
C ALA A 709 -5.22 -0.38 16.97
N ASP A 710 -6.34 0.10 17.53
CA ASP A 710 -7.64 -0.58 17.53
C ASP A 710 -8.33 -0.64 16.15
N SER A 711 -7.88 0.16 15.19
CA SER A 711 -8.33 0.13 13.80
C SER A 711 -7.55 -0.84 12.92
N LEU A 712 -6.67 -1.67 13.49
CA LEU A 712 -5.80 -2.58 12.73
C LEU A 712 -5.80 -3.98 13.33
N SER A 713 -5.80 -5.01 12.46
CA SER A 713 -5.63 -6.39 12.93
C SER A 713 -4.18 -6.63 13.42
N SER A 714 -3.91 -7.79 14.01
CA SER A 714 -2.54 -8.22 14.30
C SER A 714 -1.68 -8.35 13.03
N GLY A 715 -2.27 -8.77 11.91
CA GLY A 715 -1.60 -8.84 10.61
C GLY A 715 -1.27 -7.46 10.03
N GLY A 716 -2.18 -6.49 10.18
CA GLY A 716 -1.95 -5.11 9.78
C GLY A 716 -0.86 -4.44 10.60
N ARG A 717 -0.89 -4.65 11.91
CA ARG A 717 0.15 -4.17 12.84
C ARG A 717 1.52 -4.79 12.51
N LEU A 718 1.59 -6.10 12.27
CA LEU A 718 2.83 -6.77 11.82
C LEU A 718 3.38 -6.14 10.54
N THR A 719 2.51 -5.93 9.56
CA THR A 719 2.88 -5.32 8.27
C THR A 719 3.44 -3.92 8.46
N LEU A 720 2.81 -3.10 9.29
CA LEU A 720 3.28 -1.75 9.63
C LEU A 720 4.57 -1.77 10.43
N CYS A 721 4.73 -2.69 11.38
CA CYS A 721 5.97 -2.91 12.10
C CYS A 721 7.12 -3.19 11.14
N LYS A 722 6.92 -4.09 10.18
CA LYS A 722 7.96 -4.50 9.22
C LYS A 722 8.23 -3.44 8.15
N SER A 723 7.19 -2.94 7.51
CA SER A 723 7.30 -2.08 6.32
C SER A 723 7.52 -0.60 6.67
N VAL A 724 7.00 -0.12 7.81
CA VAL A 724 7.10 1.29 8.20
C VAL A 724 8.00 1.46 9.41
N LEU A 725 7.69 0.89 10.58
CA LEU A 725 8.51 1.11 11.77
C LEU A 725 9.94 0.59 11.58
N GLY A 726 10.11 -0.58 10.95
CA GLY A 726 11.42 -1.12 10.60
C GLY A 726 12.20 -0.27 9.60
N SER A 727 11.54 0.60 8.82
CA SER A 727 12.19 1.47 7.83
C SER A 727 12.37 2.92 8.28
N LEU A 728 11.62 3.40 9.28
CA LEU A 728 11.65 4.79 9.76
C LEU A 728 13.05 5.26 10.20
N GLY A 729 13.80 4.37 10.85
CA GLY A 729 15.14 4.67 11.38
C GLY A 729 16.28 4.42 10.38
N ILE A 730 16.04 3.73 9.26
CA ILE A 730 17.09 3.28 8.34
C ILE A 730 18.02 4.42 7.92
N TYR A 731 17.48 5.61 7.64
CA TYR A 731 18.28 6.73 7.17
C TYR A 731 19.39 7.15 8.16
N PHE A 732 19.07 7.25 9.45
CA PHE A 732 20.07 7.54 10.50
C PHE A 732 20.93 6.30 10.81
N LEU A 733 20.31 5.12 10.90
CA LEU A 733 21.01 3.86 11.18
C LEU A 733 21.99 3.46 10.06
N SER A 734 21.90 4.07 8.88
CA SER A 734 22.84 3.83 7.78
C SER A 734 24.14 4.62 7.90
N LEU A 735 24.20 5.61 8.78
CA LEU A 735 25.39 6.44 8.97
C LEU A 735 25.90 6.42 10.41
N PHE A 736 25.00 6.32 11.38
CA PHE A 736 25.36 6.37 12.80
C PHE A 736 25.18 5.02 13.49
N LYS A 737 26.16 4.65 14.32
CA LYS A 737 26.05 3.54 15.28
C LYS A 737 25.14 3.97 16.44
N ALA A 738 23.96 3.36 16.54
CA ALA A 738 22.99 3.72 17.57
C ALA A 738 23.39 3.14 18.94
N PRO A 739 23.27 3.91 20.03
CA PRO A 739 23.42 3.37 21.37
C PRO A 739 22.41 2.25 21.65
N LYS A 740 22.83 1.23 22.41
CA LYS A 740 21.99 0.06 22.73
C LYS A 740 20.67 0.46 23.39
N GLN A 741 20.70 1.47 24.27
CA GLN A 741 19.51 2.02 24.93
C GLN A 741 18.50 2.63 23.93
N VAL A 742 18.97 3.32 22.89
CA VAL A 742 18.11 3.89 21.85
C VAL A 742 17.44 2.78 21.05
N LEU A 743 18.20 1.76 20.65
CA LEU A 743 17.67 0.59 19.93
C LEU A 743 16.60 -0.12 20.78
N ASN A 744 16.86 -0.35 22.07
CA ASN A 744 15.90 -0.96 22.99
C ASN A 744 14.62 -0.13 23.14
N ASN A 745 14.72 1.20 23.17
CA ASN A 745 13.55 2.08 23.23
C ASN A 745 12.70 1.97 21.94
N LEU A 746 13.35 1.99 20.76
CA LEU A 746 12.66 1.82 19.48
C LEU A 746 12.01 0.43 19.36
N GLU A 747 12.66 -0.62 19.85
CA GLU A 747 12.09 -1.97 19.91
C GLU A 747 10.88 -2.04 20.85
N SER A 748 10.97 -1.41 22.03
CA SER A 748 9.83 -1.31 22.95
C SER A 748 8.62 -0.62 22.31
N ILE A 749 8.85 0.43 21.51
CA ILE A 749 7.80 1.10 20.75
C ILE A 749 7.17 0.15 19.70
N ARG A 750 8.00 -0.61 18.96
CA ARG A 750 7.53 -1.62 17.99
C ARG A 750 6.72 -2.72 18.67
N ALA A 751 7.19 -3.23 19.81
CA ALA A 751 6.55 -4.28 20.58
C ALA A 751 5.18 -3.84 21.10
N ARG A 752 5.10 -2.67 21.74
CA ARG A 752 3.85 -2.11 22.26
C ARG A 752 2.82 -1.89 21.14
N PHE A 753 3.25 -1.35 20.00
CA PHE A 753 2.36 -1.18 18.85
C PHE A 753 1.87 -2.53 18.31
N PHE A 754 2.78 -3.51 18.13
CA PHE A 754 2.41 -4.83 17.64
C PHE A 754 1.36 -5.50 18.54
N TRP A 755 1.54 -5.48 19.87
CA TRP A 755 0.59 -6.04 20.82
C TRP A 755 -0.68 -5.18 21.02
N GLY A 756 -0.67 -3.94 20.52
CA GLY A 756 -1.86 -3.08 20.43
C GLY A 756 -2.18 -2.35 21.70
N TYR A 757 -1.14 -2.03 22.48
CA TYR A 757 -1.24 -1.11 23.60
C TYR A 757 -1.82 0.22 23.11
N SER A 758 -2.81 0.73 23.83
CA SER A 758 -3.29 2.11 23.71
C SER A 758 -3.06 2.83 25.03
N ALA A 759 -3.12 4.17 25.03
CA ALA A 759 -2.89 4.97 26.25
C ALA A 759 -3.82 4.54 27.40
N ASN A 760 -5.01 4.05 27.08
CA ASN A 760 -6.05 3.71 28.05
C ASN A 760 -6.23 2.19 28.25
N VAL A 761 -5.55 1.34 27.46
CA VAL A 761 -5.70 -0.13 27.52
C VAL A 761 -4.34 -0.81 27.44
N LYS A 762 -3.89 -1.39 28.56
CA LYS A 762 -2.76 -2.32 28.58
C LYS A 762 -3.23 -3.66 27.98
N LYS A 763 -2.57 -4.13 26.92
CA LYS A 763 -2.86 -5.44 26.31
C LYS A 763 -1.76 -6.44 26.64
N ILE A 764 -2.13 -7.69 26.88
CA ILE A 764 -1.19 -8.74 27.24
C ILE A 764 -0.22 -9.05 26.08
N SER A 765 1.08 -9.06 26.37
CA SER A 765 2.12 -9.56 25.46
C SER A 765 2.17 -11.09 25.56
N TRP A 766 1.72 -11.78 24.52
CA TRP A 766 1.51 -13.23 24.55
C TRP A 766 2.79 -14.03 24.31
N ILE A 767 3.70 -13.50 23.49
CA ILE A 767 4.98 -14.13 23.12
C ILE A 767 6.11 -13.11 23.34
N ALA A 768 7.29 -13.58 23.73
CA ALA A 768 8.47 -12.74 23.94
C ALA A 768 8.86 -12.00 22.65
N TRP A 769 9.32 -10.75 22.78
CA TRP A 769 9.63 -9.91 21.62
C TRP A 769 10.78 -10.49 20.77
N ASP A 770 11.81 -11.08 21.39
CA ASP A 770 12.92 -11.70 20.67
C ASP A 770 12.43 -12.81 19.72
N SER A 771 11.46 -13.63 20.16
CA SER A 771 10.81 -14.67 19.34
C SER A 771 10.00 -14.08 18.18
N VAL A 772 9.39 -12.91 18.39
CA VAL A 772 8.71 -12.17 17.33
C VAL A 772 9.72 -11.62 16.31
N LEU A 773 10.91 -11.21 16.76
CA LEU A 773 11.96 -10.67 15.90
C LEU A 773 12.63 -11.72 15.01
N SER A 774 12.74 -12.97 15.48
CA SER A 774 13.37 -14.07 14.74
C SER A 774 12.83 -14.26 13.32
N ASP A 775 13.66 -14.83 12.45
CA ASP A 775 13.28 -15.11 11.07
C ASP A 775 12.15 -16.16 10.98
N PHE A 776 11.47 -16.21 9.84
CA PHE A 776 10.41 -17.17 9.59
C PHE A 776 10.92 -18.62 9.64
N ASP A 777 12.15 -18.87 9.17
CA ASP A 777 12.78 -20.19 9.19
C ASP A 777 13.05 -20.69 10.62
N CYS A 778 13.15 -19.75 11.57
CA CYS A 778 13.36 -20.02 12.99
C CYS A 778 12.06 -19.96 13.81
N GLY A 779 10.89 -19.99 13.16
CA GLY A 779 9.59 -19.93 13.82
C GLY A 779 9.14 -18.53 14.27
N GLY A 780 9.89 -17.48 13.93
CA GLY A 780 9.54 -16.09 14.26
C GLY A 780 8.67 -15.39 13.22
N LEU A 781 8.47 -14.09 13.42
CA LEU A 781 7.57 -13.24 12.62
C LEU A 781 8.31 -12.49 11.50
N GLY A 782 9.63 -12.71 11.38
CA GLY A 782 10.49 -12.17 10.34
C GLY A 782 10.55 -10.64 10.34
N ILE A 783 10.39 -9.99 11.50
CA ILE A 783 10.52 -8.53 11.59
C ILE A 783 12.00 -8.12 11.67
N GLY A 784 12.83 -8.94 12.33
CA GLY A 784 14.26 -8.74 12.57
C GLY A 784 14.56 -7.60 13.55
N SER A 785 15.72 -7.67 14.21
CA SER A 785 16.14 -6.65 15.18
C SER A 785 16.62 -5.37 14.48
N LEU A 786 16.46 -4.22 15.15
CA LEU A 786 17.07 -2.95 14.72
C LEU A 786 18.59 -2.94 14.96
N ARG A 787 19.09 -3.73 15.90
CA ARG A 787 20.53 -3.85 16.17
C ARG A 787 21.26 -4.51 15.00
N ALA A 788 20.81 -5.68 14.57
CA ALA A 788 21.36 -6.35 13.40
C ALA A 788 21.21 -5.49 12.14
N LEU A 789 20.08 -4.79 11.99
CA LEU A 789 19.87 -3.85 10.89
C LEU A 789 20.89 -2.70 10.91
N ASN A 790 21.15 -2.06 12.07
CA ASN A 790 22.12 -0.97 12.17
C ASN A 790 23.55 -1.46 11.86
N LEU A 791 23.97 -2.58 12.44
CA LEU A 791 25.29 -3.16 12.18
C LEU A 791 25.46 -3.54 10.70
N ALA A 792 24.43 -4.14 10.09
CA ALA A 792 24.46 -4.46 8.66
C ALA A 792 24.53 -3.20 7.78
N LEU A 793 23.71 -2.19 8.05
CA LEU A 793 23.75 -0.94 7.29
C LEU A 793 25.12 -0.23 7.39
N LEU A 794 25.80 -0.31 8.54
CA LEU A 794 27.14 0.24 8.73
C LEU A 794 28.22 -0.60 8.05
N CYS A 795 28.14 -1.93 8.12
CA CYS A 795 29.06 -2.84 7.45
C CYS A 795 29.05 -2.67 5.92
N LYS A 796 27.91 -2.22 5.35
CA LYS A 796 27.82 -1.82 3.95
C LYS A 796 28.88 -0.79 3.55
N TRP A 797 29.26 0.14 4.43
CA TRP A 797 30.31 1.12 4.13
C TRP A 797 31.68 0.48 3.93
N TRP A 798 31.99 -0.60 4.65
CA TRP A 798 33.24 -1.33 4.45
C TRP A 798 33.25 -2.07 3.13
N TRP A 799 32.13 -2.69 2.76
CA TRP A 799 31.96 -3.27 1.43
C TRP A 799 32.20 -2.22 0.34
N ARG A 800 31.52 -1.07 0.45
CA ARG A 800 31.68 0.03 -0.51
C ARG A 800 33.13 0.55 -0.57
N PHE A 801 33.81 0.67 0.57
CA PHE A 801 35.20 1.11 0.60
C PHE A 801 36.13 0.16 -0.15
N LYS A 802 35.90 -1.16 -0.01
CA LYS A 802 36.67 -2.21 -0.67
C LYS A 802 36.35 -2.35 -2.16
N THR A 803 35.11 -2.12 -2.59
CA THR A 803 34.68 -2.38 -3.98
C THR A 803 34.60 -1.14 -4.88
N GLU A 804 34.36 0.05 -4.31
CA GLU A 804 34.27 1.28 -5.12
C GLU A 804 35.69 1.84 -5.31
N GLU A 805 36.11 2.09 -6.55
CA GLU A 805 37.49 2.50 -6.82
C GLU A 805 37.75 3.96 -6.47
N ASN A 806 36.96 4.90 -7.02
CA ASN A 806 37.30 6.34 -7.03
C ASN A 806 36.17 7.34 -6.66
N PRO A 807 35.23 7.05 -5.73
CA PRO A 807 34.24 8.04 -5.31
C PRO A 807 34.87 9.09 -4.37
N LEU A 808 34.34 10.33 -4.38
CA LEU A 808 34.89 11.45 -3.59
C LEU A 808 34.97 11.12 -2.09
N TRP A 809 33.94 10.47 -1.54
CA TRP A 809 33.90 10.09 -0.12
C TRP A 809 35.05 9.16 0.26
N LYS A 810 35.41 8.20 -0.60
CA LYS A 810 36.52 7.26 -0.34
C LYS A 810 37.85 8.00 -0.36
N LEU A 811 38.06 8.89 -1.32
CA LEU A 811 39.28 9.71 -1.40
C LEU A 811 39.47 10.58 -0.14
N VAL A 812 38.37 11.16 0.37
CA VAL A 812 38.38 11.91 1.63
C VAL A 812 38.75 11.00 2.81
N ILE A 813 38.15 9.81 2.91
CA ILE A 813 38.50 8.85 3.98
C ILE A 813 39.96 8.40 3.87
N GLN A 814 40.46 8.12 2.66
CA GLN A 814 41.83 7.68 2.45
C GLN A 814 42.85 8.76 2.84
N SER A 815 42.56 10.00 2.48
CA SER A 815 43.36 11.17 2.87
C SER A 815 43.43 11.33 4.40
N LEU A 816 42.29 11.14 5.10
CA LEU A 816 42.19 11.41 6.53
C LEU A 816 42.59 10.23 7.44
N HIS A 817 42.41 8.99 6.99
CA HIS A 817 42.58 7.77 7.79
C HIS A 817 43.59 6.77 7.22
N GLY A 818 44.25 7.06 6.09
CA GLY A 818 45.22 6.18 5.44
C GLY A 818 44.63 5.42 4.24
N THR A 819 45.50 4.83 3.41
CA THR A 819 45.13 4.22 2.12
C THR A 819 44.11 3.07 2.24
N ASP A 820 44.15 2.34 3.35
CA ASP A 820 43.23 1.26 3.73
C ASP A 820 42.00 1.75 4.51
N GLY A 821 41.91 3.05 4.80
CA GLY A 821 40.84 3.66 5.59
C GLY A 821 40.83 3.21 7.05
N GLY A 822 41.93 2.66 7.58
CA GLY A 822 42.02 2.08 8.92
C GLY A 822 41.32 0.72 9.06
N LEU A 823 41.17 -0.04 7.97
CA LEU A 823 40.62 -1.40 7.96
C LEU A 823 41.68 -2.48 8.23
N GLY A 824 42.97 -2.19 8.08
CA GLY A 824 44.07 -3.06 8.49
C GLY A 824 44.13 -3.15 10.01
N ILE A 825 44.16 -4.37 10.54
CA ILE A 825 43.85 -4.70 11.96
C ILE A 825 44.85 -4.14 12.99
N SER A 826 45.87 -3.38 12.59
CA SER A 826 46.65 -2.57 13.53
C SER A 826 46.02 -1.19 13.69
N ILE A 827 45.24 -0.99 14.75
CA ILE A 827 44.72 0.33 15.17
C ILE A 827 45.88 1.16 15.72
N SER A 828 46.75 1.63 14.84
CA SER A 828 47.88 2.47 15.20
C SER A 828 47.94 3.73 14.33
N VAL A 829 46.87 4.53 14.33
CA VAL A 829 46.95 5.94 13.91
C VAL A 829 45.99 6.80 14.76
N GLY A 830 46.50 7.46 15.80
CA GLY A 830 45.84 8.63 16.42
C GLY A 830 45.66 9.74 15.37
N LYS A 831 44.68 10.64 15.44
CA LYS A 831 44.56 11.60 16.55
C LYS A 831 43.15 12.27 16.73
N PHE A 832 42.11 12.00 15.90
CA PHE A 832 40.77 12.65 16.05
C PHE A 832 39.55 11.72 15.96
N SER A 833 38.43 12.08 16.60
CA SER A 833 37.23 11.23 16.75
C SER A 833 36.15 11.46 15.69
N GLY A 834 36.42 11.03 14.45
CA GLY A 834 35.47 11.10 13.33
C GLY A 834 34.32 10.08 13.38
N LEU A 835 33.31 10.31 12.53
CA LEU A 835 32.18 9.43 12.24
C LEU A 835 32.64 8.08 11.67
N TRP A 836 33.60 8.08 10.74
CA TRP A 836 34.17 6.87 10.12
C TRP A 836 34.73 5.91 11.16
N ARG A 837 35.40 6.43 12.20
CA ARG A 837 35.89 5.59 13.32
C ARG A 837 34.77 4.91 14.09
N ASN A 838 33.60 5.54 14.20
CA ASN A 838 32.44 4.89 14.83
C ASN A 838 31.87 3.77 13.96
N ILE A 839 31.98 3.88 12.63
CA ILE A 839 31.68 2.79 11.68
C ILE A 839 32.71 1.68 11.86
N LEU A 840 34.01 1.98 11.97
CA LEU A 840 35.06 0.97 12.22
C LEU A 840 34.85 0.18 13.53
N LYS A 841 34.28 0.82 14.56
CA LYS A 841 33.98 0.18 15.87
C LYS A 841 32.90 -0.90 15.83
N ILE A 842 32.23 -1.17 14.71
CA ILE A 842 31.29 -2.30 14.63
C ILE A 842 32.01 -3.65 14.67
N ASN A 843 33.32 -3.71 14.39
CA ASN A 843 34.09 -4.97 14.44
C ASN A 843 33.93 -5.67 15.80
N LYS A 844 34.04 -4.89 16.90
CA LYS A 844 33.87 -5.40 18.27
C LYS A 844 32.50 -6.06 18.51
N ASP A 845 31.44 -5.58 17.86
CA ASP A 845 30.11 -6.20 17.98
C ASP A 845 30.06 -7.55 17.24
N PHE A 846 30.74 -7.68 16.11
CA PHE A 846 30.81 -8.93 15.34
C PHE A 846 31.73 -9.95 16.04
N ASP A 847 32.89 -9.52 16.54
CA ASP A 847 33.81 -10.36 17.32
C ASP A 847 33.10 -10.95 18.55
N SER A 848 32.28 -10.15 19.25
CA SER A 848 31.49 -10.61 20.41
C SER A 848 30.46 -11.70 20.09
N GLN A 849 30.18 -11.95 18.81
CA GLN A 849 29.25 -12.97 18.32
C GLN A 849 29.97 -14.07 17.52
N ASN A 850 31.30 -14.17 17.59
CA ASN A 850 32.12 -15.11 16.80
C ASN A 850 31.93 -14.97 15.28
N MET A 851 31.56 -13.78 14.80
CA MET A 851 31.42 -13.50 13.36
C MET A 851 32.64 -12.70 12.86
N TYR A 852 33.66 -13.39 12.35
CA TYR A 852 34.87 -12.72 11.88
C TYR A 852 34.69 -12.15 10.47
N LEU A 853 35.05 -10.87 10.30
CA LEU A 853 34.93 -10.19 9.01
C LEU A 853 35.80 -10.78 7.91
N SER A 854 36.98 -11.30 8.25
CA SER A 854 37.86 -11.99 7.29
C SER A 854 37.15 -13.18 6.63
N GLY A 855 36.24 -13.85 7.33
CA GLY A 855 35.42 -14.91 6.76
C GLY A 855 34.27 -14.41 5.89
N LEU A 856 33.81 -13.16 6.10
CA LEU A 856 32.69 -12.56 5.38
C LEU A 856 33.11 -11.84 4.08
N PHE A 857 34.29 -11.21 4.09
CA PHE A 857 34.89 -10.52 2.95
C PHE A 857 36.02 -11.38 2.39
N GLN A 858 35.75 -12.11 1.30
CA GLN A 858 36.71 -12.99 0.66
C GLN A 858 37.28 -12.34 -0.60
N LEU A 859 38.53 -12.64 -0.95
CA LEU A 859 39.12 -12.29 -2.24
C LEU A 859 38.97 -13.50 -3.17
N SER A 860 38.51 -13.27 -4.40
CA SER A 860 38.45 -14.28 -5.46
C SER A 860 39.05 -13.76 -6.75
N GLU A 861 39.66 -14.64 -7.53
CA GLU A 861 40.08 -14.37 -8.91
C GLU A 861 38.83 -14.23 -9.79
N GLY A 862 38.79 -13.19 -10.63
CA GLY A 862 37.68 -12.97 -11.57
C GLY A 862 37.85 -13.76 -12.87
N ASP A 863 36.73 -14.12 -13.51
CA ASP A 863 36.68 -14.74 -14.85
C ASP A 863 37.04 -13.76 -15.99
N ASP A 864 37.38 -12.52 -15.67
CA ASP A 864 37.76 -11.50 -16.64
C ASP A 864 39.18 -11.76 -17.16
N THR A 865 39.45 -11.44 -18.43
CA THR A 865 40.71 -11.69 -19.17
C THR A 865 42.00 -11.12 -18.53
N ASN A 866 41.90 -10.43 -17.40
CA ASN A 866 42.99 -9.79 -16.67
C ASN A 866 43.25 -10.37 -15.26
N ASN A 867 42.60 -11.48 -14.85
CA ASN A 867 42.78 -12.13 -13.55
C ASN A 867 42.79 -11.16 -12.34
N ARG A 868 42.00 -10.09 -12.38
CA ARG A 868 41.97 -9.13 -11.26
C ARG A 868 41.26 -9.75 -10.06
N LEU A 869 41.91 -9.69 -8.91
CA LEU A 869 41.29 -10.06 -7.63
C LEU A 869 40.12 -9.12 -7.34
N HIS A 870 38.96 -9.70 -7.06
CA HIS A 870 37.75 -8.98 -6.68
C HIS A 870 37.25 -9.44 -5.31
N TRP A 871 36.59 -8.54 -4.58
CA TRP A 871 35.98 -8.89 -3.31
C TRP A 871 34.66 -9.64 -3.53
N LYS A 872 34.46 -10.72 -2.77
CA LYS A 872 33.28 -11.57 -2.74
C LYS A 872 32.68 -11.62 -1.35
N TRP A 873 31.37 -11.42 -1.27
CA TRP A 873 30.58 -11.52 -0.05
C TRP A 873 30.18 -12.97 0.23
N ALA A 874 30.61 -13.52 1.37
CA ALA A 874 30.46 -14.95 1.66
C ALA A 874 29.01 -15.41 1.92
N LEU A 875 28.12 -14.51 2.41
CA LEU A 875 26.75 -14.90 2.78
C LEU A 875 25.76 -14.92 1.61
N GLU A 876 26.19 -14.55 0.40
CA GLU A 876 25.33 -14.54 -0.79
C GLU A 876 25.99 -15.30 -1.94
N LYS A 877 25.20 -16.13 -2.64
CA LYS A 877 25.71 -16.88 -3.80
C LYS A 877 26.20 -15.97 -4.93
N SER A 878 25.62 -14.77 -5.04
CA SER A 878 26.04 -13.76 -6.02
C SER A 878 27.40 -13.14 -5.73
N GLY A 879 27.98 -13.38 -4.55
CA GLY A 879 29.17 -12.68 -4.10
C GLY A 879 28.96 -11.20 -3.80
N SER A 880 27.73 -10.68 -3.91
CA SER A 880 27.41 -9.28 -3.68
C SER A 880 26.86 -9.05 -2.28
N TYR A 881 27.33 -8.00 -1.62
CA TYR A 881 26.85 -7.64 -0.29
C TYR A 881 25.35 -7.32 -0.26
N SER A 882 24.63 -7.91 0.69
CA SER A 882 23.24 -7.56 0.97
C SER A 882 23.04 -7.29 2.47
N VAL A 883 22.35 -6.19 2.80
CA VAL A 883 21.99 -5.87 4.20
C VAL A 883 21.12 -6.97 4.79
N ALA A 884 20.28 -7.60 3.96
CA ALA A 884 19.39 -8.68 4.38
C ALA A 884 20.15 -9.93 4.81
N SER A 885 21.18 -10.36 4.06
CA SER A 885 21.97 -11.56 4.40
C SER A 885 22.73 -11.37 5.72
N LEU A 886 23.43 -10.25 5.90
CA LEU A 886 24.17 -9.99 7.14
C LEU A 886 23.24 -9.84 8.34
N ARG A 887 22.11 -9.15 8.16
CA ARG A 887 21.10 -9.01 9.20
C ARG A 887 20.56 -10.37 9.63
N LYS A 888 20.18 -11.22 8.66
CA LYS A 888 19.68 -12.56 8.93
C LYS A 888 20.74 -13.38 9.67
N GLY A 889 21.96 -13.45 9.15
CA GLY A 889 23.06 -14.17 9.82
C GLY A 889 23.26 -13.69 11.26
N PHE A 890 23.33 -12.39 11.50
CA PHE A 890 23.51 -11.85 12.85
C PHE A 890 22.32 -12.12 13.78
N ASP A 891 21.08 -11.93 13.30
CA ASP A 891 19.87 -12.21 14.09
C ASP A 891 19.78 -13.71 14.40
N ASP A 892 20.08 -14.59 13.45
CA ASP A 892 20.11 -16.04 13.65
C ASP A 892 21.08 -16.38 14.80
N PHE A 893 22.36 -15.99 14.73
CA PHE A 893 23.31 -16.28 15.82
C PHE A 893 22.95 -15.65 17.18
N SER A 894 22.42 -14.42 17.18
CA SER A 894 22.15 -13.67 18.41
C SER A 894 20.80 -14.01 19.07
N LEU A 895 19.81 -14.45 18.30
CA LEU A 895 18.45 -14.75 18.76
C LEU A 895 18.16 -16.26 18.91
N LEU A 896 18.90 -17.15 18.22
CA LEU A 896 18.66 -18.62 18.22
C LEU A 896 18.96 -19.35 19.53
N ARG A 897 19.39 -18.69 20.61
CA ARG A 897 19.64 -19.33 21.92
C ARG A 897 18.39 -19.93 22.61
N ARG A 898 17.24 -20.08 21.93
CA ARG A 898 16.02 -20.66 22.49
C ARG A 898 15.36 -21.62 21.49
N ASN A 899 15.26 -22.90 21.84
CA ASN A 899 14.48 -23.93 21.14
C ASN A 899 13.08 -23.40 20.79
N GLN A 900 12.78 -23.21 19.50
CA GLN A 900 11.44 -22.87 19.04
C GLN A 900 11.00 -23.81 17.92
N ALA A 901 9.77 -24.29 18.04
CA ALA A 901 9.12 -25.20 17.11
C ALA A 901 9.08 -24.61 15.69
N PHE A 902 9.37 -25.43 14.69
CA PHE A 902 9.35 -25.06 13.28
C PHE A 902 7.91 -24.78 12.82
N PHE A 903 7.53 -23.50 12.68
CA PHE A 903 6.20 -23.10 12.21
C PHE A 903 6.18 -22.86 10.69
N VAL A 904 5.22 -23.48 9.99
CA VAL A 904 5.09 -23.37 8.53
C VAL A 904 4.19 -22.18 8.15
N TRP A 905 4.80 -21.13 7.58
CA TRP A 905 4.09 -19.95 7.09
C TRP A 905 3.38 -20.21 5.75
N ASN A 906 2.10 -19.86 5.65
CA ASN A 906 1.32 -20.03 4.43
C ASN A 906 0.91 -18.69 3.78
N LYS A 907 1.57 -18.33 2.68
CA LYS A 907 1.29 -17.08 1.94
C LYS A 907 -0.11 -17.02 1.31
N CYS A 908 -0.80 -18.16 1.20
CA CYS A 908 -2.15 -18.23 0.66
C CYS A 908 -3.18 -17.59 1.60
N VAL A 909 -2.95 -17.54 2.91
CA VAL A 909 -3.90 -16.93 3.86
C VAL A 909 -3.55 -15.47 4.21
N PRO A 910 -4.52 -14.65 4.68
CA PRO A 910 -4.27 -13.33 5.22
C PRO A 910 -3.27 -13.31 6.38
N GLY A 911 -2.54 -12.19 6.54
CA GLY A 911 -1.54 -12.04 7.60
C GLY A 911 -2.13 -12.23 9.00
N LYS A 912 -3.35 -11.74 9.25
CA LYS A 912 -4.09 -11.93 10.52
C LYS A 912 -4.31 -13.41 10.86
N VAL A 913 -4.53 -14.24 9.84
CA VAL A 913 -4.76 -15.68 9.97
C VAL A 913 -3.44 -16.41 10.23
N ASN A 914 -2.37 -16.05 9.51
CA ASN A 914 -1.04 -16.58 9.79
C ASN A 914 -0.58 -16.26 11.22
N VAL A 915 -0.79 -15.03 11.71
CA VAL A 915 -0.45 -14.66 13.10
C VAL A 915 -1.33 -15.42 14.11
N LEU A 916 -2.60 -15.68 13.80
CA LEU A 916 -3.46 -16.52 14.64
C LEU A 916 -2.91 -17.95 14.73
N ALA A 917 -2.66 -18.59 13.58
CA ALA A 917 -2.12 -19.95 13.50
C ALA A 917 -0.76 -20.07 14.22
N TRP A 918 0.10 -19.06 14.07
CA TRP A 918 1.37 -18.99 14.79
C TRP A 918 1.17 -18.95 16.32
N ARG A 919 0.21 -18.16 16.82
CA ARG A 919 -0.11 -18.15 18.26
C ARG A 919 -0.71 -19.46 18.76
N ILE A 920 -1.47 -20.16 17.93
CA ILE A 920 -2.01 -21.50 18.23
C ILE A 920 -0.85 -22.48 18.41
N ALA A 921 0.11 -22.49 17.47
CA ALA A 921 1.28 -23.37 17.55
C ALA A 921 2.12 -23.14 18.82
N HIS A 922 2.17 -21.90 19.32
CA HIS A 922 2.86 -21.56 20.58
C HIS A 922 2.00 -21.75 21.85
N ARG A 923 0.73 -22.16 21.75
CA ARG A 923 -0.25 -22.22 22.86
C ARG A 923 -0.36 -20.88 23.63
N ARG A 924 -0.48 -19.77 22.89
CA ARG A 924 -0.56 -18.40 23.44
C ARG A 924 -1.79 -17.63 22.97
N LEU A 925 -2.93 -18.30 22.86
CA LEU A 925 -4.23 -17.65 22.67
C LEU A 925 -4.86 -17.25 24.00
N PRO A 926 -5.77 -16.24 24.01
CA PRO A 926 -6.51 -15.85 25.21
C PRO A 926 -7.67 -16.83 25.48
N THR A 927 -7.33 -18.10 25.67
CA THR A 927 -8.26 -19.13 26.16
C THR A 927 -8.53 -18.90 27.66
N LYS A 928 -9.65 -19.38 28.19
CA LYS A 928 -9.99 -19.19 29.62
C LYS A 928 -8.88 -19.68 30.55
N ILE A 929 -8.26 -20.84 30.24
CA ILE A 929 -7.10 -21.36 30.99
C ILE A 929 -5.91 -20.39 30.93
N ASN A 930 -5.52 -19.93 29.73
CA ASN A 930 -4.38 -19.03 29.58
C ASN A 930 -4.60 -17.65 30.20
N LEU A 931 -5.85 -17.18 30.26
CA LEU A 931 -6.25 -15.96 30.94
C LEU A 931 -6.16 -16.13 32.47
N SER A 932 -6.69 -17.23 33.01
CA SER A 932 -6.59 -17.59 34.43
C SER A 932 -5.13 -17.69 34.89
N ASN A 933 -4.28 -18.38 34.12
CA ASN A 933 -2.83 -18.48 34.36
C ASN A 933 -2.09 -17.13 34.36
N ARG A 934 -2.73 -16.04 33.90
CA ARG A 934 -2.19 -14.67 33.88
C ARG A 934 -2.94 -13.74 34.84
N GLY A 935 -3.74 -14.29 35.76
CA GLY A 935 -4.46 -13.53 36.79
C GLY A 935 -5.70 -12.79 36.28
N VAL A 936 -6.26 -13.18 35.13
CA VAL A 936 -7.53 -12.63 34.62
C VAL A 936 -8.67 -13.52 35.09
N PHE A 937 -9.62 -12.94 35.82
CA PHE A 937 -10.81 -13.65 36.30
C PHE A 937 -11.71 -14.10 35.14
N CYS A 938 -12.06 -15.38 35.12
CA CYS A 938 -13.01 -15.99 34.19
C CYS A 938 -14.15 -16.59 35.01
N VAL A 939 -15.41 -16.35 34.62
CA VAL A 939 -16.62 -16.86 35.34
C VAL A 939 -16.58 -18.39 35.52
N ASN A 940 -16.10 -19.10 34.51
CA ASN A 940 -15.72 -20.51 34.57
C ASN A 940 -14.59 -20.77 33.56
N ASP A 941 -14.01 -21.95 33.61
CA ASP A 941 -12.99 -22.41 32.67
C ASP A 941 -13.56 -23.25 31.51
N LEU A 942 -14.85 -23.60 31.53
CA LEU A 942 -15.51 -24.45 30.53
C LEU A 942 -15.45 -23.89 29.10
N CYS A 943 -15.33 -24.79 28.13
CA CYS A 943 -15.22 -24.49 26.70
C CYS A 943 -16.43 -23.72 26.21
N SER A 944 -16.21 -22.55 25.61
CA SER A 944 -17.32 -21.72 25.11
C SER A 944 -18.03 -22.31 23.89
N LEU A 945 -17.51 -23.40 23.30
CA LEU A 945 -18.13 -24.09 22.15
C LEU A 945 -18.99 -25.29 22.58
N CYS A 946 -18.49 -26.15 23.48
CA CYS A 946 -19.22 -27.36 23.89
C CYS A 946 -19.77 -27.31 25.31
N GLY A 947 -19.29 -26.41 26.18
CA GLY A 947 -19.70 -26.31 27.58
C GLY A 947 -19.12 -27.38 28.52
N ASP A 948 -18.44 -28.41 28.01
CA ASP A 948 -18.16 -29.63 28.78
C ASP A 948 -16.76 -29.70 29.43
N VAL A 949 -15.73 -29.12 28.81
CA VAL A 949 -14.31 -29.34 29.18
C VAL A 949 -13.59 -28.00 29.32
N ALA A 950 -12.58 -27.92 30.18
CA ALA A 950 -11.77 -26.72 30.36
C ALA A 950 -11.16 -26.20 29.04
N GLU A 951 -11.26 -24.89 28.81
CA GLU A 951 -10.97 -24.24 27.54
C GLU A 951 -9.47 -23.96 27.37
N ASN A 952 -8.79 -24.84 26.64
CA ASN A 952 -7.43 -24.63 26.11
C ASN A 952 -7.40 -24.81 24.58
N GLU A 953 -6.27 -24.49 23.95
CA GLU A 953 -6.12 -24.57 22.49
C GLU A 953 -6.28 -25.99 21.95
N ASP A 954 -5.68 -26.99 22.61
CA ASP A 954 -5.79 -28.41 22.22
C ASP A 954 -7.26 -28.87 22.22
N HIS A 955 -8.05 -28.44 23.21
CA HIS A 955 -9.47 -28.72 23.26
C HIS A 955 -10.25 -27.96 22.18
N ILE A 956 -10.12 -26.64 22.11
CA ILE A 956 -10.87 -25.81 21.15
C ILE A 956 -10.68 -26.32 19.71
N PHE A 957 -9.44 -26.60 19.29
CA PHE A 957 -9.16 -26.89 17.89
C PHE A 957 -9.10 -28.38 17.55
N ARG A 958 -9.12 -29.28 18.54
CA ARG A 958 -9.05 -30.70 18.27
C ARG A 958 -10.04 -31.57 19.05
N SER A 959 -10.03 -31.56 20.39
CA SER A 959 -10.84 -32.51 21.17
C SER A 959 -12.29 -32.07 21.45
N CYS A 960 -12.63 -30.82 21.15
CA CYS A 960 -14.00 -30.31 21.22
C CYS A 960 -14.93 -31.03 20.22
N ARG A 961 -16.12 -31.44 20.67
CA ARG A 961 -17.13 -32.14 19.86
C ARG A 961 -17.54 -31.37 18.60
N VAL A 962 -17.63 -30.04 18.69
CA VAL A 962 -17.93 -29.16 17.54
C VAL A 962 -16.80 -29.22 16.51
N SER A 963 -15.56 -29.12 16.99
CA SER A 963 -14.35 -29.12 16.18
C SER A 963 -14.10 -30.47 15.51
N ASP A 964 -14.32 -31.57 16.22
CA ASP A 964 -14.24 -32.93 15.67
C ASP A 964 -15.23 -33.13 14.52
N ARG A 965 -16.48 -32.66 14.66
CA ARG A 965 -17.48 -32.68 13.57
C ARG A 965 -17.02 -31.89 12.35
N ILE A 966 -16.45 -30.69 12.53
CA ILE A 966 -15.95 -29.89 11.40
C ILE A 966 -14.75 -30.58 10.72
N LEU A 967 -13.82 -31.12 11.51
CA LEU A 967 -12.66 -31.84 10.97
C LEU A 967 -13.10 -33.08 10.18
N ARG A 968 -14.10 -33.84 10.63
CA ARG A 968 -14.69 -34.95 9.86
C ARG A 968 -15.29 -34.48 8.53
N LEU A 969 -15.97 -33.34 8.49
CA LEU A 969 -16.46 -32.75 7.24
C LEU A 969 -15.31 -32.37 6.29
N ILE A 970 -14.21 -31.82 6.82
CA ILE A 970 -13.01 -31.50 6.04
C ILE A 970 -12.32 -32.79 5.53
N CYS A 971 -12.20 -33.80 6.39
CA CYS A 971 -11.67 -35.12 6.03
C CYS A 971 -12.49 -35.76 4.91
N GLY A 972 -13.83 -35.76 5.01
CA GLY A 972 -14.71 -36.23 3.94
C GLY A 972 -14.55 -35.42 2.64
N TRP A 973 -14.40 -34.09 2.75
CA TRP A 973 -14.19 -33.20 1.61
C TRP A 973 -12.85 -33.42 0.89
N TRP A 974 -11.80 -33.79 1.63
CA TRP A 974 -10.46 -34.07 1.09
C TRP A 974 -10.17 -35.56 0.86
N ARG A 975 -11.09 -36.45 1.25
CA ARG A 975 -10.91 -37.92 1.28
C ARG A 975 -9.69 -38.34 2.09
N LEU A 976 -9.56 -37.76 3.29
CA LEU A 976 -8.49 -38.05 4.24
C LEU A 976 -9.05 -38.73 5.48
N ASP A 977 -8.23 -39.54 6.13
CA ASP A 977 -8.62 -40.15 7.40
C ASP A 977 -8.43 -39.16 8.56
N VAL A 978 -9.44 -39.06 9.43
CA VAL A 978 -9.41 -38.23 10.64
C VAL A 978 -8.45 -38.79 11.70
N THR A 979 -8.12 -40.09 11.66
CA THR A 979 -7.16 -40.73 12.57
C THR A 979 -5.74 -40.16 12.43
N GLN A 980 -5.41 -39.59 11.27
CA GLN A 980 -4.15 -38.89 11.00
C GLN A 980 -3.96 -37.63 11.83
N ILE A 981 -5.02 -37.19 12.54
CA ILE A 981 -5.02 -35.97 13.33
C ILE A 981 -5.28 -36.34 14.80
N PRO A 982 -4.34 -36.96 15.55
CA PRO A 982 -4.57 -37.28 16.96
C PRO A 982 -4.50 -36.05 17.88
N SER A 983 -3.79 -35.00 17.48
CA SER A 983 -3.47 -33.84 18.33
C SER A 983 -3.56 -32.50 17.59
N LEU A 984 -3.52 -31.38 18.31
CA LEU A 984 -3.41 -30.06 17.69
C LEU A 984 -2.11 -29.91 16.88
N GLU A 985 -1.01 -30.48 17.35
CA GLU A 985 0.28 -30.43 16.64
C GLU A 985 0.20 -31.13 15.28
N SER A 986 -0.48 -32.29 15.23
CA SER A 986 -0.68 -33.02 13.98
C SER A 986 -1.45 -32.21 12.92
N LEU A 987 -2.29 -31.24 13.30
CA LEU A 987 -2.98 -30.36 12.34
C LEU A 987 -1.99 -29.47 11.56
N PHE A 988 -0.88 -29.05 12.16
CA PHE A 988 0.11 -28.21 11.48
C PHE A 988 0.94 -28.99 10.45
N TYR A 989 1.16 -30.27 10.70
CA TYR A 989 1.91 -31.18 9.83
C TYR A 989 1.00 -32.10 9.00
N TRP A 990 -0.32 -31.95 9.09
CA TRP A 990 -1.29 -32.85 8.48
C TRP A 990 -1.08 -33.01 6.97
N ALA A 991 -0.72 -31.92 6.28
CA ALA A 991 -0.44 -32.00 4.85
C ALA A 991 0.82 -32.82 4.51
N ASP A 992 1.83 -32.82 5.39
CA ASP A 992 2.99 -33.67 5.27
C ASP A 992 2.64 -35.13 5.59
N SER A 993 1.87 -35.38 6.65
CA SER A 993 1.38 -36.71 7.03
C SER A 993 0.49 -37.34 5.96
N ALA A 994 -0.29 -36.53 5.25
CA ALA A 994 -1.11 -36.95 4.11
C ALA A 994 -0.29 -37.20 2.82
N GLY A 995 1.04 -37.06 2.87
CA GLY A 995 1.95 -37.26 1.72
C GLY A 995 1.86 -36.16 0.65
N PHE A 996 1.21 -35.03 0.94
CA PHE A 996 1.03 -33.97 -0.04
C PHE A 996 2.29 -33.11 -0.18
N LYS A 997 2.69 -32.85 -1.43
CA LYS A 997 3.81 -31.98 -1.79
C LYS A 997 3.34 -30.76 -2.59
N GLY A 998 4.23 -29.77 -2.72
CA GLY A 998 4.02 -28.61 -3.60
C GLY A 998 2.74 -27.81 -3.30
N VAL A 999 1.83 -27.75 -4.26
CA VAL A 999 0.61 -26.94 -4.20
C VAL A 999 -0.48 -27.59 -3.35
N LYS A 1000 -0.64 -28.92 -3.43
CA LYS A 1000 -1.57 -29.69 -2.59
C LYS A 1000 -1.30 -29.43 -1.10
N LYS A 1001 -0.01 -29.44 -0.72
CA LYS A 1001 0.43 -29.08 0.64
C LYS A 1001 -0.04 -27.68 1.04
N LYS A 1002 0.21 -26.68 0.19
CA LYS A 1002 -0.18 -25.28 0.45
C LYS A 1002 -1.70 -25.10 0.56
N LEU A 1003 -2.47 -25.80 -0.26
CA LEU A 1003 -3.94 -25.71 -0.24
C LEU A 1003 -4.54 -26.38 1.00
N LEU A 1004 -4.10 -27.58 1.37
CA LEU A 1004 -4.57 -28.20 2.61
C LEU A 1004 -4.18 -27.35 3.82
N THR A 1005 -2.95 -26.82 3.87
CA THR A 1005 -2.53 -25.85 4.91
C THR A 1005 -3.44 -24.61 4.92
N THR A 1006 -3.92 -24.15 3.75
CA THR A 1006 -4.85 -23.01 3.63
C THR A 1006 -6.20 -23.35 4.26
N VAL A 1007 -6.70 -24.57 4.05
CA VAL A 1007 -7.93 -25.08 4.65
C VAL A 1007 -7.79 -25.18 6.17
N VAL A 1008 -6.69 -25.76 6.67
CA VAL A 1008 -6.41 -25.85 8.12
C VAL A 1008 -6.37 -24.46 8.77
N PHE A 1009 -5.70 -23.50 8.15
CA PHE A 1009 -5.63 -22.14 8.69
C PHE A 1009 -6.97 -21.40 8.60
N SER A 1010 -7.80 -21.71 7.60
CA SER A 1010 -9.19 -21.22 7.50
C SER A 1010 -10.06 -21.82 8.60
N TYR A 1011 -9.87 -23.10 8.90
CA TYR A 1011 -10.50 -23.79 10.02
C TYR A 1011 -10.17 -23.12 11.35
N PHE A 1012 -8.88 -22.89 11.65
CA PHE A 1012 -8.47 -22.16 12.85
C PHE A 1012 -9.13 -20.78 12.95
N TRP A 1013 -9.19 -20.05 11.84
CA TRP A 1013 -9.82 -18.73 11.81
C TRP A 1013 -11.32 -18.78 12.11
N VAL A 1014 -12.06 -19.71 11.47
CA VAL A 1014 -13.51 -19.83 11.61
C VAL A 1014 -13.91 -20.31 13.01
N VAL A 1015 -13.22 -21.33 13.54
CA VAL A 1015 -13.46 -21.83 14.91
C VAL A 1015 -13.18 -20.75 15.94
N TRP A 1016 -12.05 -20.05 15.83
CA TRP A 1016 -11.71 -18.96 16.73
C TRP A 1016 -12.71 -17.80 16.66
N LYS A 1017 -13.21 -17.48 15.46
CA LYS A 1017 -14.24 -16.46 15.27
C LYS A 1017 -15.56 -16.84 15.93
N MET A 1018 -16.03 -18.06 15.70
CA MET A 1018 -17.26 -18.54 16.30
C MET A 1018 -17.20 -18.52 17.83
N ARG A 1019 -16.10 -19.03 18.41
CA ARG A 1019 -15.87 -18.99 19.86
C ARG A 1019 -16.00 -17.55 20.38
N ASN A 1020 -15.39 -16.58 19.71
CA ASN A 1020 -15.47 -15.17 20.14
C ASN A 1020 -16.87 -14.58 19.97
N ASP A 1021 -17.63 -14.97 18.95
CA ASP A 1021 -19.02 -14.53 18.79
C ASP A 1021 -19.91 -15.09 19.92
N MET A 1022 -19.69 -16.34 20.35
CA MET A 1022 -20.38 -16.92 21.51
C MET A 1022 -20.01 -16.17 22.81
N VAL A 1023 -18.73 -15.88 23.04
CA VAL A 1023 -18.27 -15.22 24.27
C VAL A 1023 -18.67 -13.75 24.34
N PHE A 1024 -18.57 -12.99 23.24
CA PHE A 1024 -18.69 -11.52 23.27
C PHE A 1024 -19.96 -10.97 22.63
N ARG A 1025 -20.70 -11.78 21.87
CA ARG A 1025 -21.91 -11.33 21.16
C ARG A 1025 -23.17 -12.11 21.56
N GLY A 1026 -23.08 -12.94 22.59
CA GLY A 1026 -24.20 -13.72 23.10
C GLY A 1026 -24.79 -14.68 22.06
N SER A 1027 -24.02 -15.10 21.06
CA SER A 1027 -24.49 -16.07 20.07
C SER A 1027 -24.69 -17.43 20.74
N SER A 1028 -25.91 -17.95 20.70
CA SER A 1028 -26.26 -19.29 21.21
C SER A 1028 -26.07 -20.40 20.18
N ASN A 1029 -25.90 -20.05 18.90
CA ASN A 1029 -25.96 -21.01 17.79
C ASN A 1029 -24.58 -21.35 17.21
N CYS A 1030 -24.12 -22.58 17.43
CA CYS A 1030 -22.90 -23.14 16.85
C CYS A 1030 -23.25 -24.28 15.87
N CYS A 1031 -23.38 -23.97 14.57
CA CYS A 1031 -23.68 -24.97 13.53
C CYS A 1031 -22.41 -25.39 12.76
N PRO A 1032 -21.88 -26.62 12.94
CA PRO A 1032 -20.70 -27.12 12.22
C PRO A 1032 -20.81 -27.04 10.69
N ALA A 1033 -22.00 -27.27 10.13
CA ALA A 1033 -22.22 -27.24 8.68
C ALA A 1033 -22.06 -25.83 8.09
N SER A 1034 -22.59 -24.81 8.76
CA SER A 1034 -22.42 -23.40 8.35
C SER A 1034 -20.95 -22.96 8.46
N MET A 1035 -20.27 -23.36 9.54
CA MET A 1035 -18.84 -23.11 9.72
C MET A 1035 -18.00 -23.77 8.62
N PHE A 1036 -18.31 -25.02 8.27
CA PHE A 1036 -17.67 -25.72 7.16
C PHE A 1036 -17.87 -25.00 5.82
N CYS A 1037 -19.09 -24.53 5.50
CA CYS A 1037 -19.33 -23.73 4.30
C CYS A 1037 -18.47 -22.46 4.26
N ARG A 1038 -18.34 -21.75 5.39
CA ARG A 1038 -17.45 -20.58 5.50
C ARG A 1038 -15.98 -20.95 5.27
N ILE A 1039 -15.53 -22.09 5.77
CA ILE A 1039 -14.16 -22.61 5.53
C ILE A 1039 -13.95 -22.84 4.03
N GLN A 1040 -14.89 -23.47 3.33
CA GLN A 1040 -14.80 -23.71 1.88
C GLN A 1040 -14.69 -22.38 1.10
N VAL A 1041 -15.53 -21.40 1.42
CA VAL A 1041 -15.53 -20.06 0.78
C VAL A 1041 -14.21 -19.34 1.04
N LEU A 1042 -13.80 -19.21 2.31
CA LEU A 1042 -12.58 -18.46 2.66
C LEU A 1042 -11.33 -19.09 2.03
N SER A 1043 -11.17 -20.41 2.17
CA SER A 1043 -10.01 -21.12 1.63
C SER A 1043 -9.94 -21.04 0.10
N TYR A 1044 -11.08 -21.12 -0.60
CA TYR A 1044 -11.16 -20.91 -2.05
C TYR A 1044 -10.66 -19.52 -2.46
N PHE A 1045 -11.24 -18.48 -1.86
CA PHE A 1045 -10.94 -17.10 -2.20
C PHE A 1045 -9.51 -16.69 -1.83
N TRP A 1046 -8.97 -17.27 -0.76
CA TRP A 1046 -7.59 -17.06 -0.37
C TRP A 1046 -6.64 -17.75 -1.35
N ALA A 1047 -6.92 -18.99 -1.75
CA ALA A 1047 -6.15 -19.72 -2.75
C ALA A 1047 -6.18 -19.05 -4.12
N ARG A 1048 -7.37 -18.80 -4.68
CA ARG A 1048 -7.60 -18.26 -6.03
C ARG A 1048 -6.87 -16.95 -6.27
N HIS A 1049 -6.84 -16.06 -5.28
CA HIS A 1049 -6.33 -14.71 -5.47
C HIS A 1049 -4.86 -14.52 -5.04
N ARG A 1050 -4.27 -15.45 -4.27
CA ARG A 1050 -2.92 -15.27 -3.70
C ARG A 1050 -1.88 -16.22 -4.28
N ILE A 1051 -2.28 -17.18 -5.11
CA ILE A 1051 -1.38 -18.10 -5.80
C ILE A 1051 -1.07 -17.53 -7.20
N ARG A 1052 0.10 -16.89 -7.35
CA ARG A 1052 0.53 -16.19 -8.59
C ARG A 1052 0.79 -17.07 -9.82
N ARG A 1053 1.05 -18.36 -9.62
CA ARG A 1053 1.56 -19.26 -10.68
C ARG A 1053 0.47 -20.14 -11.32
N PHE A 1054 -0.78 -19.93 -10.92
CA PHE A 1054 -1.90 -20.76 -11.36
C PHE A 1054 -3.03 -19.86 -11.85
N SER A 1055 -3.18 -19.77 -13.17
CA SER A 1055 -4.48 -19.57 -13.79
C SER A 1055 -5.29 -20.87 -13.76
N LEU A 1056 -5.28 -21.58 -12.63
CA LEU A 1056 -6.26 -22.64 -12.45
C LEU A 1056 -7.58 -21.91 -12.35
N ASP A 1057 -8.43 -22.10 -13.35
CA ASP A 1057 -9.87 -22.00 -13.20
C ASP A 1057 -10.25 -23.01 -12.10
N LEU A 1058 -10.01 -22.61 -10.86
CA LEU A 1058 -10.54 -23.22 -9.67
C LEU A 1058 -12.03 -22.97 -9.80
N TYR A 1059 -12.74 -23.83 -10.53
CA TYR A 1059 -14.18 -23.74 -10.64
C TYR A 1059 -14.73 -23.93 -9.24
N TRP A 1060 -15.47 -22.93 -8.77
CA TRP A 1060 -16.10 -22.93 -7.46
C TRP A 1060 -16.88 -24.23 -7.21
N ALA A 1061 -17.53 -24.78 -8.24
CA ALA A 1061 -18.22 -26.06 -8.20
C ALA A 1061 -17.30 -27.26 -7.94
N ILE A 1062 -16.12 -27.32 -8.57
CA ILE A 1062 -15.14 -28.41 -8.36
C ILE A 1062 -14.55 -28.31 -6.95
N TRP A 1063 -14.20 -27.10 -6.50
CA TRP A 1063 -13.71 -26.87 -5.16
C TRP A 1063 -14.70 -27.34 -4.08
N CYS A 1064 -15.98 -27.03 -4.26
CA CYS A 1064 -17.03 -27.47 -3.34
C CYS A 1064 -17.18 -28.99 -3.25
N CYS A 1065 -16.90 -29.71 -4.34
CA CYS A 1065 -17.03 -31.17 -4.40
C CYS A 1065 -15.79 -31.88 -3.86
N SER A 1066 -14.60 -31.52 -4.35
CA SER A 1066 -13.33 -32.06 -3.86
C SER A 1066 -12.17 -31.17 -4.32
N PRO A 1067 -11.37 -30.60 -3.40
CA PRO A 1067 -10.23 -29.76 -3.74
C PRO A 1067 -9.14 -30.55 -4.45
N SER A 1068 -9.03 -31.86 -4.20
CA SER A 1068 -8.03 -32.72 -4.84
C SER A 1068 -8.31 -32.93 -6.34
N LEU A 1069 -9.55 -32.74 -6.79
CA LEU A 1069 -9.94 -32.79 -8.21
C LEU A 1069 -9.56 -31.51 -8.98
N CYS A 1070 -9.33 -30.39 -8.30
CA CYS A 1070 -8.79 -29.18 -8.95
C CYS A 1070 -7.38 -29.40 -9.54
N PHE A 1071 -6.74 -30.56 -9.29
CA PHE A 1071 -5.37 -30.89 -9.69
C PHE A 1071 -5.25 -31.88 -10.84
N ASN A 1072 -6.27 -32.69 -11.15
CA ASN A 1072 -6.19 -33.65 -12.27
C ASN A 1072 -6.34 -32.99 -13.65
N LEU A 1073 -6.41 -31.65 -13.71
CA LEU A 1073 -6.42 -30.87 -14.94
C LEU A 1073 -5.01 -30.45 -15.40
N GLU A 1074 -3.96 -31.03 -14.82
CA GLU A 1074 -2.54 -30.71 -15.09
C GLU A 1074 -1.90 -31.53 -16.23
N ILE A 1075 -2.68 -32.06 -17.18
CA ILE A 1075 -2.15 -32.54 -18.47
C ILE A 1075 -2.72 -31.64 -19.57
N ASN A 1076 -1.99 -30.55 -19.85
CA ASN A 1076 -1.89 -29.83 -21.14
C ASN A 1076 -1.63 -28.34 -20.94
N GLN A 1077 -0.52 -27.99 -20.29
CA GLN A 1077 0.14 -26.71 -20.56
C GLN A 1077 1.08 -26.84 -21.76
N ASN A 1078 0.50 -26.96 -22.95
CA ASN A 1078 1.18 -26.65 -24.21
C ASN A 1078 0.28 -25.72 -25.04
N HIS A 1079 0.07 -24.51 -24.51
CA HIS A 1079 -0.62 -23.44 -25.23
C HIS A 1079 0.29 -22.74 -26.26
N ASN A 1080 1.01 -23.53 -27.07
CA ASN A 1080 1.81 -23.04 -28.20
C ASN A 1080 1.77 -23.93 -29.46
N ILE A 1081 0.94 -24.99 -29.53
CA ILE A 1081 0.80 -25.82 -30.74
C ILE A 1081 -0.55 -25.61 -31.47
N LEU A 1082 -1.55 -24.97 -30.86
CA LEU A 1082 -2.87 -24.75 -31.49
C LEU A 1082 -3.03 -23.39 -32.23
N LYS A 1083 -1.94 -22.72 -32.60
CA LYS A 1083 -1.98 -21.55 -33.51
C LYS A 1083 -1.32 -21.78 -34.87
N LYS A 1084 -0.81 -22.97 -35.15
CA LYS A 1084 -0.31 -23.34 -36.47
C LYS A 1084 -0.98 -24.62 -36.97
N ARG A 1085 -2.16 -24.43 -37.52
CA ARG A 1085 -2.72 -25.05 -38.74
C ARG A 1085 -4.23 -24.98 -38.60
N GLY A 1086 -4.85 -24.16 -39.45
CA GLY A 1086 -6.24 -24.38 -39.79
C GLY A 1086 -6.32 -25.77 -40.40
N ASN A 1087 -7.09 -26.64 -39.78
CA ASN A 1087 -7.88 -27.68 -40.43
C ASN A 1087 -8.78 -28.36 -39.39
N TYR A 1088 -10.02 -28.55 -39.80
CA TYR A 1088 -11.06 -29.30 -39.12
C TYR A 1088 -10.55 -30.70 -38.72
N VAL A 1089 -10.57 -31.03 -37.43
CA VAL A 1089 -10.70 -32.42 -36.94
C VAL A 1089 -11.64 -32.41 -35.73
N LYS A 1090 -12.85 -32.92 -35.95
CA LYS A 1090 -13.76 -33.45 -34.92
C LYS A 1090 -13.25 -34.84 -34.50
N SER A 1091 -13.61 -35.27 -33.29
CA SER A 1091 -13.54 -36.63 -32.71
C SER A 1091 -12.37 -36.92 -31.74
N GLU A 1092 -12.64 -37.80 -30.77
CA GLU A 1092 -11.81 -38.32 -29.64
C GLU A 1092 -11.68 -37.52 -28.31
N GLU A 1093 -11.25 -36.25 -28.26
CA GLU A 1093 -10.93 -35.63 -26.96
C GLU A 1093 -12.16 -35.28 -26.07
N ASN A 1094 -13.32 -35.10 -26.71
CA ASN A 1094 -14.59 -34.94 -26.01
C ASN A 1094 -15.12 -36.26 -25.43
N GLU A 1095 -14.61 -37.41 -25.87
CA GLU A 1095 -15.12 -38.74 -25.52
C GLU A 1095 -14.52 -39.23 -24.20
N LYS A 1096 -13.24 -38.95 -23.94
CA LYS A 1096 -12.59 -39.19 -22.63
C LYS A 1096 -13.20 -38.32 -21.51
N THR A 1097 -13.51 -37.07 -21.81
CA THR A 1097 -14.18 -36.17 -20.86
C THR A 1097 -15.62 -36.60 -20.59
N ARG A 1098 -16.32 -37.15 -21.61
CA ARG A 1098 -17.66 -37.74 -21.48
C ARG A 1098 -17.66 -39.07 -20.71
N MET A 1099 -16.65 -39.92 -20.91
CA MET A 1099 -16.46 -41.16 -20.14
C MET A 1099 -16.24 -40.89 -18.65
N ILE A 1100 -15.43 -39.89 -18.30
CA ILE A 1100 -15.18 -39.53 -16.90
C ILE A 1100 -16.46 -39.03 -16.21
N ILE A 1101 -17.31 -38.29 -16.92
CA ILE A 1101 -18.62 -37.83 -16.41
C ILE A 1101 -19.63 -38.99 -16.29
N CYS A 1102 -19.60 -39.97 -17.21
CA CYS A 1102 -20.37 -41.21 -17.09
C CYS A 1102 -19.91 -42.07 -15.90
N SER A 1103 -18.60 -42.24 -15.69
CA SER A 1103 -18.05 -43.00 -14.55
C SER A 1103 -18.40 -42.37 -13.19
N LEU A 1104 -18.50 -41.03 -13.13
CA LEU A 1104 -18.94 -40.30 -11.93
C LEU A 1104 -20.45 -40.46 -11.65
N SER A 1105 -21.24 -40.76 -12.67
CA SER A 1105 -22.68 -41.04 -12.53
C SER A 1105 -22.91 -42.46 -12.01
N VAL A 1106 -22.10 -43.43 -12.46
CA VAL A 1106 -22.09 -44.81 -11.95
C VAL A 1106 -21.60 -44.87 -10.50
N LEU A 1107 -20.57 -44.10 -10.13
CA LEU A 1107 -20.08 -44.02 -8.74
C LEU A 1107 -21.09 -43.40 -7.76
N ARG A 1108 -21.93 -42.47 -8.21
CA ARG A 1108 -23.02 -41.90 -7.36
C ARG A 1108 -24.15 -42.89 -7.10
N ILE A 1109 -24.37 -43.87 -7.99
CA ILE A 1109 -25.33 -44.96 -7.78
C ILE A 1109 -24.75 -45.99 -6.80
N MET A 1110 -23.42 -46.19 -6.80
CA MET A 1110 -22.74 -47.05 -5.83
C MET A 1110 -22.85 -46.53 -4.39
N ASP A 1111 -22.75 -45.21 -4.18
CA ASP A 1111 -22.98 -44.59 -2.86
C ASP A 1111 -24.44 -44.69 -2.39
N ALA A 1112 -25.41 -44.86 -3.31
CA ALA A 1112 -26.82 -45.08 -2.98
C ALA A 1112 -27.11 -46.54 -2.55
N VAL A 1113 -26.25 -47.49 -2.90
CA VAL A 1113 -26.38 -48.90 -2.51
C VAL A 1113 -25.84 -49.16 -1.09
N GLU A 1114 -25.07 -48.22 -0.52
CA GLU A 1114 -24.57 -48.28 0.87
C GLU A 1114 -25.31 -47.34 1.85
N TRP A 1115 -26.48 -46.82 1.48
CA TRP A 1115 -27.36 -46.03 2.35
C TRP A 1115 -28.73 -46.71 2.52
N ASN A 1116 -29.16 -46.89 3.77
CA ASN A 1116 -30.41 -47.57 4.17
C ASN A 1116 -31.69 -46.77 3.85
N GLY A 1117 -31.83 -46.21 2.64
CA GLY A 1117 -33.03 -45.48 2.23
C GLY A 1117 -33.27 -45.59 0.73
N PHE A 1118 -34.03 -46.59 0.31
CA PHE A 1118 -34.55 -46.66 -1.06
C PHE A 1118 -35.68 -45.62 -1.25
N PRO A 1119 -35.81 -44.99 -2.44
CA PRO A 1119 -37.04 -44.32 -2.85
C PRO A 1119 -38.18 -45.35 -2.88
N SER A 1120 -39.34 -44.97 -2.36
CA SER A 1120 -40.45 -45.88 -2.06
C SER A 1120 -41.29 -46.30 -3.27
N THR A 1121 -41.14 -45.71 -4.47
CA THR A 1121 -41.95 -46.07 -5.65
C THR A 1121 -41.20 -46.04 -6.97
N TRP A 1122 -41.66 -46.86 -7.93
CA TRP A 1122 -41.13 -46.96 -9.30
C TRP A 1122 -41.37 -45.69 -10.13
N GLU A 1123 -42.34 -44.86 -9.72
CA GLU A 1123 -42.72 -43.61 -10.38
C GLU A 1123 -41.68 -42.48 -10.20
N ASP A 1124 -40.97 -42.45 -9.07
CA ASP A 1124 -39.88 -41.49 -8.81
C ASP A 1124 -38.68 -41.72 -9.77
N ILE A 1125 -38.46 -42.98 -10.14
CA ILE A 1125 -37.38 -43.40 -11.07
C ILE A 1125 -37.77 -43.07 -12.52
N LEU A 1126 -39.04 -43.25 -12.88
CA LEU A 1126 -39.55 -42.93 -14.23
C LEU A 1126 -39.68 -41.42 -14.47
N SER A 1127 -40.00 -40.64 -13.43
CA SER A 1127 -40.03 -39.16 -13.46
C SER A 1127 -38.67 -38.55 -13.81
N ALA A 1128 -37.57 -39.14 -13.31
CA ALA A 1128 -36.22 -38.72 -13.68
C ALA A 1128 -35.85 -39.00 -15.15
N ILE A 1129 -36.63 -39.84 -15.86
CA ILE A 1129 -36.40 -40.27 -17.23
C ILE A 1129 -37.18 -39.43 -18.25
N SER A 1130 -38.25 -38.71 -17.88
CA SER A 1130 -39.24 -38.18 -18.84
C SER A 1130 -39.04 -36.75 -19.36
N ASP A 1131 -37.88 -36.10 -19.17
CA ASP A 1131 -37.71 -34.70 -19.62
C ASP A 1131 -37.26 -34.62 -21.10
N GLU A 1132 -38.14 -34.08 -21.95
CA GLU A 1132 -38.03 -34.06 -23.42
C GLU A 1132 -36.94 -33.10 -23.94
N GLY A 1133 -36.20 -33.54 -24.98
CA GLY A 1133 -35.26 -32.69 -25.73
C GLY A 1133 -34.10 -33.44 -26.38
N ARG A 1134 -34.08 -33.45 -27.73
CA ARG A 1134 -33.16 -34.19 -28.61
C ARG A 1134 -31.69 -33.72 -28.49
N LYS A 1135 -30.85 -34.44 -27.74
CA LYS A 1135 -29.38 -34.41 -27.86
C LYS A 1135 -28.76 -35.80 -27.65
N PRO A 1136 -27.79 -36.25 -28.46
CA PRO A 1136 -27.17 -37.59 -28.36
C PRO A 1136 -26.58 -37.91 -26.97
N THR A 1137 -26.10 -36.89 -26.26
CA THR A 1137 -25.52 -37.02 -24.91
C THR A 1137 -26.53 -37.41 -23.83
N ARG A 1138 -27.82 -37.09 -23.98
CA ARG A 1138 -28.86 -37.53 -23.02
C ARG A 1138 -29.30 -38.98 -23.27
N LEU A 1139 -29.21 -39.49 -24.51
CA LEU A 1139 -29.52 -40.89 -24.85
C LEU A 1139 -28.50 -41.86 -24.22
N ILE A 1140 -27.22 -41.51 -24.29
CA ILE A 1140 -26.13 -42.27 -23.66
C ILE A 1140 -26.27 -42.28 -22.13
N HIS A 1141 -26.67 -41.16 -21.51
CA HIS A 1141 -26.96 -41.13 -20.08
C HIS A 1141 -28.18 -42.00 -19.71
N LYS A 1142 -29.26 -41.99 -20.50
CA LYS A 1142 -30.42 -42.86 -20.26
C LYS A 1142 -30.05 -44.34 -20.42
N LEU A 1143 -29.29 -44.70 -21.46
CA LEU A 1143 -28.81 -46.08 -21.66
C LEU A 1143 -27.88 -46.55 -20.55
N ALA A 1144 -26.94 -45.69 -20.09
CA ALA A 1144 -26.04 -46.02 -18.99
C ALA A 1144 -26.79 -46.17 -17.65
N LEU A 1145 -27.80 -45.33 -17.40
CA LEU A 1145 -28.65 -45.40 -16.22
C LEU A 1145 -29.51 -46.68 -16.25
N SER A 1146 -30.18 -46.97 -17.36
CA SER A 1146 -31.00 -48.18 -17.53
C SER A 1146 -30.18 -49.46 -17.44
N ALA A 1147 -28.99 -49.50 -18.05
CA ALA A 1147 -28.07 -50.63 -17.92
C ALA A 1147 -27.59 -50.81 -16.48
N SER A 1148 -27.30 -49.73 -15.76
CA SER A 1148 -26.92 -49.77 -14.34
C SER A 1148 -28.04 -50.31 -13.46
N ILE A 1149 -29.29 -49.89 -13.68
CA ILE A 1149 -30.46 -50.41 -12.98
C ILE A 1149 -30.66 -51.91 -13.28
N TYR A 1150 -30.52 -52.32 -14.54
CA TYR A 1150 -30.61 -53.73 -14.93
C TYR A 1150 -29.48 -54.58 -14.34
N GLY A 1151 -28.24 -54.07 -14.30
CA GLY A 1151 -27.09 -54.73 -13.69
C GLY A 1151 -27.28 -54.94 -12.18
N ILE A 1152 -27.83 -53.94 -11.49
CA ILE A 1152 -28.17 -54.02 -10.05
C ILE A 1152 -29.31 -55.01 -9.81
N TRP A 1153 -30.37 -54.98 -10.62
CA TRP A 1153 -31.48 -55.94 -10.54
C TRP A 1153 -31.00 -57.39 -10.78
N ARG A 1154 -30.15 -57.60 -11.80
CA ARG A 1154 -29.59 -58.91 -12.15
C ARG A 1154 -28.68 -59.44 -11.05
N GLU A 1155 -27.85 -58.60 -10.44
CA GLU A 1155 -26.99 -58.99 -9.32
C GLU A 1155 -27.82 -59.30 -8.06
N ARG A 1156 -28.85 -58.49 -7.77
CA ARG A 1156 -29.79 -58.76 -6.67
C ARG A 1156 -30.48 -60.12 -6.84
N ASN A 1157 -31.01 -60.40 -8.03
CA ASN A 1157 -31.66 -61.68 -8.31
C ASN A 1157 -30.68 -62.84 -8.28
N ARG A 1158 -29.47 -62.67 -8.82
CA ARG A 1158 -28.45 -63.72 -8.72
C ARG A 1158 -28.15 -64.06 -7.26
N ARG A 1159 -27.96 -63.05 -6.39
CA ARG A 1159 -27.69 -63.28 -4.96
C ARG A 1159 -28.81 -64.04 -4.26
N LEU A 1160 -30.07 -63.79 -4.65
CA LEU A 1160 -31.23 -64.53 -4.14
C LEU A 1160 -31.19 -66.03 -4.49
N PHE A 1161 -30.59 -66.42 -5.62
CA PHE A 1161 -30.56 -67.80 -6.08
C PHE A 1161 -29.22 -68.53 -5.91
N THR A 1162 -28.09 -67.83 -5.83
CA THR A 1162 -26.75 -68.45 -5.78
C THR A 1162 -25.98 -68.16 -4.49
N GLY A 1163 -26.42 -67.23 -3.64
CA GLY A 1163 -25.75 -66.86 -2.37
C GLY A 1163 -24.40 -66.14 -2.50
N GLU A 1164 -23.73 -66.27 -3.65
CA GLU A 1164 -22.43 -65.65 -3.93
C GLU A 1164 -22.53 -64.16 -4.30
N LYS A 1165 -21.56 -63.37 -3.81
CA LYS A 1165 -21.45 -61.93 -4.07
C LYS A 1165 -20.32 -61.65 -5.07
N ARG A 1166 -20.63 -61.06 -6.22
CA ARG A 1166 -19.59 -60.53 -7.12
C ARG A 1166 -18.96 -59.26 -6.56
N SER A 1167 -17.69 -59.05 -6.87
CA SER A 1167 -16.98 -57.81 -6.59
C SER A 1167 -17.57 -56.64 -7.39
N CYS A 1168 -17.42 -55.42 -6.88
CA CYS A 1168 -17.94 -54.22 -7.55
C CYS A 1168 -17.35 -54.05 -8.96
N GLN A 1169 -16.11 -54.47 -9.19
CA GLN A 1169 -15.48 -54.44 -10.52
C GLN A 1169 -16.15 -55.40 -11.50
N GLU A 1170 -16.51 -56.62 -11.08
CA GLU A 1170 -17.18 -57.60 -11.95
C GLU A 1170 -18.60 -57.16 -12.31
N ILE A 1171 -19.32 -56.54 -11.38
CA ILE A 1171 -20.67 -56.00 -11.62
C ILE A 1171 -20.61 -54.87 -12.65
N VAL A 1172 -19.61 -53.98 -12.55
CA VAL A 1172 -19.41 -52.88 -13.50
C VAL A 1172 -19.04 -53.41 -14.89
N VAL A 1173 -18.14 -54.39 -14.99
CA VAL A 1173 -17.77 -55.01 -16.27
C VAL A 1173 -18.97 -55.69 -16.94
N HIS A 1174 -19.81 -56.39 -16.17
CA HIS A 1174 -21.03 -57.00 -16.69
C HIS A 1174 -22.09 -55.96 -17.08
N THR A 1175 -22.20 -54.86 -16.35
CA THR A 1175 -23.16 -53.79 -16.62
C THR A 1175 -22.79 -53.04 -17.90
N LEU A 1176 -21.50 -52.73 -18.07
CA LEU A 1176 -20.97 -52.05 -19.25
C LEU A 1176 -21.04 -52.93 -20.50
N SER A 1177 -20.83 -54.25 -20.39
CA SER A 1177 -20.97 -55.17 -21.52
C SER A 1177 -22.42 -55.36 -22.00
N THR A 1178 -23.40 -54.88 -21.23
CA THR A 1178 -24.82 -54.89 -21.60
C THR A 1178 -25.19 -53.71 -22.50
N ILE A 1179 -24.35 -52.67 -22.58
CA ILE A 1179 -24.56 -51.49 -23.44
C ILE A 1179 -23.94 -51.78 -24.81
N ARG A 1180 -24.77 -52.15 -25.79
CA ARG A 1180 -24.35 -52.26 -27.20
C ARG A 1180 -24.79 -51.03 -27.97
N LEU A 1181 -23.84 -50.23 -28.44
CA LEU A 1181 -24.08 -49.17 -29.43
C LEU A 1181 -23.63 -49.72 -30.80
N ARG A 1182 -24.50 -49.67 -31.82
CA ARG A 1182 -24.08 -49.94 -33.20
C ARG A 1182 -23.16 -48.81 -33.64
N GLU A 1183 -21.98 -49.15 -34.15
CA GLU A 1183 -21.08 -48.20 -34.80
C GLU A 1183 -21.79 -47.55 -36.01
N ALA A 1184 -21.62 -46.24 -36.17
CA ALA A 1184 -22.14 -45.44 -37.28
C ALA A 1184 -20.99 -44.61 -37.86
#